data_AF-A0A0Q4XAL4-F1
#
_entry.id   AF-A0A0Q4XAL4-F1
#
_cell.length_a   1.000
_cell.length_b   1.000
_cell.length_c   1.000
_cell.angle_alpha   90.00
_cell.angle_beta   90.00
_cell.angle_gamma   90.00
#
_symmetry.space_group_name_H-M   'P 1'
#
loop_
_entity.id
_entity.type
_entity.pdbx_description
1 polymer ?
#
loop_
_entity_poly.entity_id
_entity_poly.type
_entity_poly.pdbx_seq_one_letter_code
_entity_poly.pdbx_strand_id
1 'polypeptide(L)'
;MIITNSCSPQADDLEFPRPEEQLDFNGERYTSSISGPIRHQHHHRYLFATRFCLGLDILDVACGEGYGSALLSTVARSVIGVDLDEATVDFARRNYVKDNLSFRKGDAANIQDRESFDVVVSFETIEHLVEHQAFMIGVKNALRAGGLLIISSPDKDVYTLEDGHENEFHLKELTRPQFDALIRGHFKNVAILEQDSIAGSFIGLDGGAPADLELHSSVDGQAYRRTLGAPRAHYLIAVASDGPLPQLFTSALNDMAWVGEQQGHQTHAVALAREVGIRDIEITRLQGEVAAAQIVIQHLEDVVSERTAEVDVMRTEVERLQDRNTRGDVRIQHLESAREAKDAEIGRLREQADETTTQIADLRREMDQTYAIVAEQKRHIGEVLTSTSWRLSAPVRHIGRLTANARRRVHMLVVPPSRQVAKVRQNRVPRILFIDWTVPTPDQDSGSLDLWHQLKMFQAIGYDVSFMSIIARVGDPLYLDAMQNSNVDYVAVPTDSSPEQVLQERAGEFDLFILNRIHVAERLLAHVRRCAPNVRIVFNTVDLHFLREEREAALEGCQEKARAAAQRRVSELRCMSEADATIVLSEEEGRMLAGLVPEATIHIIPFARNITSDCPDFSERSGVLFVGGFLHTPNIDGAIWLTTDIWPKVRRALPHARLDIVGSNATHEVRQLADPDSGIFVRGFVQELEPILSHARLTVAPLRFGAGIKGKVAMSLAAGLPCVATPIASEGMGLVEDRSILVGRDVDEIAGAIIRLHEDPLLWSRLSEEGKVVMRSRYSFESVGKRFITLMRSLDMHVEAGAVERVASITPHF
;
A
#
# COMPACT_ATOMS: atom_id res chain seq x y z
N MET A 1 40.57 63.99 23.83
CA MET A 1 39.39 64.75 23.40
C MET A 1 38.28 63.72 23.20
N ILE A 2 37.12 63.85 23.86
CA ILE A 2 36.10 62.79 23.83
C ILE A 2 35.29 62.95 22.54
N ILE A 3 35.33 61.95 21.65
CA ILE A 3 34.47 61.92 20.45
C ILE A 3 33.12 61.33 20.85
N THR A 4 32.25 62.18 21.40
CA THR A 4 30.81 61.87 21.58
C THR A 4 30.11 62.01 20.23
N ASN A 5 30.37 61.09 19.30
CA ASN A 5 29.60 61.02 18.05
C ASN A 5 28.22 60.43 18.36
N SER A 6 27.28 61.30 18.72
CA SER A 6 25.86 60.99 18.86
C SER A 6 25.19 60.86 17.48
N CYS A 7 25.66 59.91 16.67
CA CYS A 7 24.85 59.38 15.58
C CYS A 7 23.91 58.33 16.18
N SER A 8 22.60 58.48 15.96
CA SER A 8 21.76 57.29 15.88
C SER A 8 22.32 56.42 14.75
N PRO A 9 22.55 55.10 14.95
CA PRO A 9 22.82 54.25 13.81
C PRO A 9 21.62 54.34 12.87
N GLN A 10 21.86 54.75 11.63
CA GLN A 10 20.96 54.39 10.56
C GLN A 10 21.02 52.86 10.43
N ALA A 11 19.96 52.25 9.91
CA ALA A 11 20.05 50.84 9.53
C ALA A 11 20.92 50.77 8.27
N ASP A 12 22.22 50.59 8.47
CA ASP A 12 23.16 50.29 7.40
C ASP A 12 22.88 48.84 6.98
N ASP A 13 22.24 48.66 5.81
CA ASP A 13 21.87 47.33 5.31
C ASP A 13 23.12 46.53 4.93
N LEU A 14 23.55 45.66 5.85
CA LEU A 14 24.75 44.82 5.70
C LEU A 14 24.45 43.54 4.91
N GLU A 15 24.82 43.54 3.63
CA GLU A 15 24.68 42.39 2.73
C GLU A 15 25.98 41.57 2.63
N PHE A 16 25.86 40.24 2.69
CA PHE A 16 26.91 39.32 2.28
C PHE A 16 26.85 39.12 0.76
N PRO A 17 27.85 39.59 -0.02
CA PRO A 17 27.86 39.36 -1.46
C PRO A 17 27.99 37.87 -1.76
N ARG A 18 27.28 37.41 -2.79
CA ARG A 18 27.37 36.01 -3.27
C ARG A 18 28.16 35.97 -4.58
N PRO A 19 29.10 35.03 -4.74
CA PRO A 19 29.89 34.88 -5.97
C PRO A 19 29.06 34.18 -7.06
N GLU A 20 29.36 34.44 -8.34
CA GLU A 20 28.71 33.75 -9.47
C GLU A 20 29.29 32.35 -9.70
N GLU A 21 30.61 32.22 -9.54
CA GLU A 21 31.27 30.91 -9.39
C GLU A 21 31.15 30.45 -7.93
N GLN A 22 31.05 29.14 -7.69
CA GLN A 22 31.09 28.58 -6.33
C GLN A 22 32.42 27.87 -6.08
N LEU A 23 32.92 27.94 -4.84
CA LEU A 23 34.04 27.14 -4.37
C LEU A 23 33.50 25.89 -3.67
N ASP A 24 34.06 24.72 -3.99
CA ASP A 24 33.64 23.45 -3.39
C ASP A 24 34.08 23.34 -1.92
N PHE A 25 33.20 22.84 -1.06
CA PHE A 25 33.49 22.61 0.36
C PHE A 25 34.19 21.27 0.58
N ASN A 26 35.42 21.32 1.09
CA ASN A 26 36.24 20.15 1.41
C ASN A 26 36.29 19.82 2.93
N GLY A 27 35.67 20.62 3.80
CA GLY A 27 35.75 20.50 5.26
C GLY A 27 36.89 21.28 5.93
N GLU A 28 37.82 21.85 5.14
CA GLU A 28 38.96 22.64 5.64
C GLU A 28 38.55 24.07 5.99
N ARG A 29 37.59 24.65 5.23
CA ARG A 29 37.22 26.06 5.27
C ARG A 29 35.74 26.24 4.89
N TYR A 30 35.03 27.14 5.56
CA TYR A 30 33.64 27.45 5.19
C TYR A 30 33.57 28.24 3.86
N THR A 31 32.66 27.82 2.99
CA THR A 31 32.38 28.40 1.66
C THR A 31 30.92 28.82 1.52
N SER A 32 30.63 29.85 0.73
CA SER A 32 29.28 30.38 0.50
C SER A 32 28.35 29.44 -0.30
N SER A 33 28.90 28.36 -0.85
CA SER A 33 28.19 27.21 -1.42
C SER A 33 27.45 26.35 -0.40
N ILE A 34 27.82 26.42 0.90
CA ILE A 34 27.24 25.59 1.97
C ILE A 34 26.17 26.34 2.76
N SER A 35 25.13 25.61 3.14
CA SER A 35 24.08 26.08 4.04
C SER A 35 24.07 25.32 5.38
N GLY A 36 23.18 25.72 6.28
CA GLY A 36 23.01 25.11 7.61
C GLY A 36 23.67 25.93 8.73
N PRO A 37 23.89 25.32 9.92
CA PRO A 37 24.36 26.03 11.11
C PRO A 37 25.69 26.78 10.90
N ILE A 38 26.64 26.18 10.18
CA ILE A 38 27.96 26.77 9.90
C ILE A 38 27.86 28.13 9.19
N ARG A 39 26.95 28.29 8.22
CA ARG A 39 26.65 29.58 7.57
C ARG A 39 26.20 30.62 8.59
N HIS A 40 25.22 30.28 9.43
CA HIS A 40 24.66 31.17 10.44
C HIS A 40 25.73 31.63 11.44
N GLN A 41 26.56 30.70 11.91
CA GLN A 41 27.64 30.94 12.87
C GLN A 41 28.73 31.86 12.30
N HIS A 42 29.23 31.58 11.09
CA HIS A 42 30.21 32.42 10.40
C HIS A 42 29.65 33.82 10.08
N HIS A 43 28.43 33.90 9.56
CA HIS A 43 27.80 35.19 9.22
C HIS A 43 27.63 36.06 10.48
N HIS A 44 27.21 35.47 11.61
CA HIS A 44 27.05 36.20 12.87
C HIS A 44 28.38 36.76 13.41
N ARG A 45 29.49 36.02 13.26
CA ARG A 45 30.85 36.47 13.66
C ARG A 45 31.32 37.68 12.86
N TYR A 46 31.20 37.65 11.53
CA TYR A 46 31.56 38.80 10.69
C TYR A 46 30.62 40.01 10.89
N LEU A 47 29.32 39.79 11.07
CA LEU A 47 28.37 40.86 11.43
C LEU A 47 28.74 41.52 12.77
N PHE A 48 29.12 40.74 13.78
CA PHE A 48 29.62 41.26 15.06
C PHE A 48 30.91 42.07 14.89
N ALA A 49 31.85 41.60 14.06
CA ALA A 49 33.13 42.27 13.79
C ALA A 49 32.96 43.66 13.15
N THR A 50 32.00 43.85 12.23
CA THR A 50 31.78 45.13 11.51
C THR A 50 31.77 46.36 12.42
N ARG A 51 31.15 46.24 13.60
CA ARG A 51 30.98 47.33 14.58
C ARG A 51 32.29 47.83 15.19
N PHE A 52 33.38 47.07 15.05
CA PHE A 52 34.73 47.43 15.48
C PHE A 52 35.64 47.86 14.30
N CYS A 53 35.19 47.69 13.05
CA CYS A 53 35.99 47.95 11.84
C CYS A 53 35.71 49.31 11.17
N LEU A 54 34.71 50.07 11.64
CA LEU A 54 34.21 51.29 11.00
C LEU A 54 35.30 52.36 10.78
N GLY A 55 35.62 52.61 9.51
CA GLY A 55 36.59 53.62 9.07
C GLY A 55 38.05 53.26 9.34
N LEU A 56 38.38 51.99 9.63
CA LEU A 56 39.71 51.52 10.03
C LEU A 56 40.39 50.63 8.97
N ASP A 57 41.70 50.39 9.10
CA ASP A 57 42.44 49.43 8.27
C ASP A 57 42.44 48.04 8.91
N ILE A 58 41.98 47.03 8.18
CA ILE A 58 41.72 45.67 8.67
C ILE A 58 42.58 44.64 7.95
N LEU A 59 43.13 43.69 8.71
CA LEU A 59 43.70 42.44 8.20
C LEU A 59 42.75 41.28 8.57
N ASP A 60 42.34 40.48 7.59
CA ASP A 60 41.45 39.33 7.76
C ASP A 60 42.26 38.05 7.44
N VAL A 61 42.62 37.28 8.47
CA VAL A 61 43.60 36.18 8.40
C VAL A 61 42.89 34.83 8.37
N ALA A 62 43.26 34.00 7.38
CA ALA A 62 42.49 32.85 6.90
C ALA A 62 41.08 33.27 6.45
N CYS A 63 41.02 34.26 5.55
CA CYS A 63 39.76 34.81 5.03
C CYS A 63 38.92 33.81 4.20
N GLY A 64 39.45 32.61 3.91
CA GLY A 64 38.83 31.66 3.01
C GLY A 64 38.59 32.27 1.63
N GLU A 65 37.43 31.96 1.04
CA GLU A 65 37.02 32.53 -0.24
C GLU A 65 36.82 34.06 -0.24
N GLY A 66 36.78 34.71 0.93
CA GLY A 66 36.75 36.18 1.05
C GLY A 66 35.39 36.84 1.31
N TYR A 67 34.28 36.09 1.46
CA TYR A 67 32.95 36.65 1.76
C TYR A 67 32.95 37.57 3.01
N GLY A 68 33.73 37.20 4.03
CA GLY A 68 33.88 37.94 5.28
C GLY A 68 34.60 39.28 5.09
N SER A 69 35.74 39.26 4.41
CA SER A 69 36.48 40.47 4.01
C SER A 69 35.63 41.38 3.11
N ALA A 70 34.83 40.77 2.24
CA ALA A 70 33.89 41.47 1.37
C ALA A 70 32.73 42.14 2.14
N LEU A 71 32.29 41.59 3.28
CA LEU A 71 31.41 42.30 4.21
C LEU A 71 32.17 43.40 4.98
N LEU A 72 33.33 43.11 5.58
CA LEU A 72 34.09 44.06 6.40
C LEU A 72 34.44 45.35 5.63
N SER A 73 34.72 45.23 4.33
CA SER A 73 34.99 46.36 3.42
C SER A 73 33.79 47.30 3.18
N THR A 74 32.57 46.96 3.61
CA THR A 74 31.43 47.90 3.59
C THR A 74 31.57 49.02 4.62
N VAL A 75 32.24 48.75 5.75
CA VAL A 75 32.42 49.70 6.86
C VAL A 75 33.88 50.17 7.02
N ALA A 76 34.85 49.38 6.56
CA ALA A 76 36.28 49.65 6.74
C ALA A 76 36.86 50.68 5.76
N ARG A 77 37.95 51.33 6.17
CA ARG A 77 38.76 52.22 5.31
C ARG A 77 39.60 51.41 4.32
N SER A 78 40.14 50.27 4.75
CA SER A 78 40.77 49.28 3.88
C SER A 78 40.71 47.89 4.50
N VAL A 79 40.66 46.84 3.66
CA VAL A 79 40.69 45.44 4.09
C VAL A 79 41.70 44.66 3.23
N ILE A 80 42.55 43.89 3.90
CA ILE A 80 43.43 42.91 3.26
C ILE A 80 43.07 41.52 3.77
N GLY A 81 42.46 40.71 2.90
CA GLY A 81 42.26 39.28 3.14
C GLY A 81 43.54 38.49 2.87
N VAL A 82 43.84 37.52 3.73
CA VAL A 82 45.01 36.64 3.63
C VAL A 82 44.60 35.19 3.83
N ASP A 83 45.02 34.33 2.91
CA ASP A 83 44.86 32.87 3.02
C ASP A 83 46.12 32.13 2.57
N LEU A 84 46.28 30.88 2.99
CA LEU A 84 47.43 30.04 2.66
C LEU A 84 47.34 29.48 1.24
N ASP A 85 46.14 29.24 0.70
CA ASP A 85 45.96 28.72 -0.67
C ASP A 85 45.88 29.84 -1.72
N GLU A 86 46.63 29.71 -2.83
CA GLU A 86 46.56 30.71 -3.91
C GLU A 86 45.30 30.53 -4.76
N ALA A 87 44.75 29.32 -4.94
CA ALA A 87 43.55 29.12 -5.76
C ALA A 87 42.31 29.75 -5.10
N THR A 88 42.19 29.62 -3.78
CA THR A 88 41.19 30.29 -2.94
C THR A 88 41.36 31.82 -2.97
N VAL A 89 42.61 32.32 -2.91
CA VAL A 89 42.89 33.75 -3.06
C VAL A 89 42.56 34.28 -4.46
N ASP A 90 42.85 33.51 -5.52
CA ASP A 90 42.49 33.85 -6.91
C ASP A 90 40.99 33.73 -7.18
N PHE A 91 40.26 32.89 -6.44
CA PHE A 91 38.80 32.93 -6.39
C PHE A 91 38.31 34.23 -5.73
N ALA A 92 38.86 34.61 -4.58
CA ALA A 92 38.49 35.83 -3.85
C ALA A 92 38.73 37.10 -4.68
N ARG A 93 39.91 37.20 -5.32
CA ARG A 93 40.30 38.31 -6.23
C ARG A 93 39.34 38.50 -7.40
N ARG A 94 38.73 37.42 -7.91
CA ARG A 94 37.83 37.46 -9.08
C ARG A 94 36.39 37.80 -8.70
N ASN A 95 35.91 37.30 -7.57
CA ASN A 95 34.51 37.45 -7.18
C ASN A 95 34.22 38.67 -6.28
N TYR A 96 35.20 39.13 -5.48
CA TYR A 96 34.99 40.18 -4.47
C TYR A 96 35.81 41.45 -4.78
N VAL A 97 35.43 42.16 -5.86
CA VAL A 97 36.15 43.35 -6.35
C VAL A 97 35.57 44.64 -5.75
N LYS A 98 36.36 45.36 -4.93
CA LYS A 98 36.05 46.70 -4.40
C LYS A 98 37.32 47.55 -4.25
N ASP A 99 37.20 48.88 -4.38
CA ASP A 99 38.35 49.81 -4.35
C ASP A 99 39.16 49.79 -3.02
N ASN A 100 38.55 49.36 -1.92
CA ASN A 100 39.15 49.29 -0.58
C ASN A 100 39.44 47.86 -0.10
N LEU A 101 39.33 46.86 -0.98
CA LEU A 101 39.50 45.43 -0.66
C LEU A 101 40.59 44.81 -1.52
N SER A 102 41.46 44.00 -0.92
CA SER A 102 42.47 43.23 -1.65
C SER A 102 42.76 41.89 -0.99
N PHE A 103 43.25 40.91 -1.78
CA PHE A 103 43.56 39.56 -1.30
C PHE A 103 44.97 39.13 -1.71
N ARG A 104 45.71 38.53 -0.78
CA ARG A 104 47.07 37.99 -1.00
C ARG A 104 47.23 36.62 -0.35
N LYS A 105 48.07 35.78 -0.95
CA LYS A 105 48.56 34.58 -0.26
C LYS A 105 49.44 34.98 0.92
N GLY A 106 49.30 34.28 2.04
CA GLY A 106 50.14 34.45 3.22
C GLY A 106 49.93 33.32 4.22
N ASP A 107 50.99 32.98 4.94
CA ASP A 107 50.98 31.97 6.00
C ASP A 107 50.65 32.64 7.33
N ALA A 108 49.58 32.17 8.00
CA ALA A 108 49.13 32.67 9.28
C ALA A 108 50.18 32.47 10.40
N ALA A 109 51.02 31.44 10.33
CA ALA A 109 52.13 31.24 11.26
C ALA A 109 53.31 32.21 11.02
N ASN A 110 53.30 32.97 9.91
CA ASN A 110 54.41 33.80 9.43
C ASN A 110 53.92 35.16 8.90
N ILE A 111 53.06 35.85 9.65
CA ILE A 111 52.61 37.22 9.36
C ILE A 111 53.82 38.16 9.47
N GLN A 112 54.15 38.87 8.39
CA GLN A 112 55.36 39.70 8.28
C GLN A 112 55.11 41.21 8.46
N ASP A 113 53.84 41.62 8.46
CA ASP A 113 53.39 43.00 8.55
C ASP A 113 53.73 43.62 9.91
N ARG A 114 53.90 44.95 9.95
CA ARG A 114 54.38 45.67 11.14
C ARG A 114 53.63 46.97 11.32
N GLU A 115 52.94 47.12 12.46
CA GLU A 115 52.17 48.32 12.83
C GLU A 115 51.27 48.84 11.68
N SER A 116 50.75 47.90 10.88
CA SER A 116 50.14 48.17 9.58
C SER A 116 48.62 48.23 9.62
N PHE A 117 47.98 47.68 10.66
CA PHE A 117 46.52 47.57 10.77
C PHE A 117 45.99 48.09 12.11
N ASP A 118 44.77 48.62 12.10
CA ASP A 118 44.05 49.03 13.30
C ASP A 118 43.33 47.83 13.96
N VAL A 119 42.87 46.88 13.15
CA VAL A 119 42.18 45.65 13.60
C VAL A 119 42.72 44.43 12.84
N VAL A 120 42.84 43.30 13.53
CA VAL A 120 43.01 41.97 12.93
C VAL A 120 41.78 41.12 13.25
N VAL A 121 41.20 40.51 12.22
CA VAL A 121 40.12 39.52 12.29
C VAL A 121 40.67 38.17 11.86
N SER A 122 40.23 37.08 12.51
CA SER A 122 40.59 35.71 12.16
C SER A 122 39.55 34.76 12.76
N PHE A 123 38.76 34.07 11.94
CA PHE A 123 37.69 33.19 12.42
C PHE A 123 37.90 31.78 11.87
N GLU A 124 37.98 30.81 12.78
CA GLU A 124 38.29 29.40 12.52
C GLU A 124 39.63 29.24 11.81
N THR A 125 40.70 29.19 12.60
CA THR A 125 42.06 29.40 12.08
C THR A 125 43.13 28.84 12.99
N ILE A 126 43.00 29.05 14.31
CA ILE A 126 44.07 28.76 15.25
C ILE A 126 44.20 27.26 15.55
N GLU A 127 43.09 26.55 15.49
CA GLU A 127 42.93 25.10 15.57
C GLU A 127 43.52 24.36 14.36
N HIS A 128 43.69 25.03 13.22
CA HIS A 128 44.37 24.51 12.02
C HIS A 128 45.90 24.66 12.09
N LEU A 129 46.44 25.31 13.13
CA LEU A 129 47.88 25.57 13.29
C LEU A 129 48.46 24.74 14.43
N VAL A 130 49.76 24.41 14.37
CA VAL A 130 50.48 23.87 15.56
C VAL A 130 51.14 25.03 16.32
N GLU A 131 51.66 26.00 15.58
CA GLU A 131 52.50 27.14 15.95
C GLU A 131 51.72 28.34 16.52
N HIS A 132 50.71 28.10 17.37
CA HIS A 132 49.81 29.16 17.89
C HIS A 132 50.57 30.38 18.47
N GLN A 133 51.74 30.15 19.08
CA GLN A 133 52.57 31.22 19.63
C GLN A 133 53.18 32.13 18.55
N ALA A 134 53.57 31.56 17.39
CA ALA A 134 54.10 32.34 16.26
C ALA A 134 52.99 33.17 15.60
N PHE A 135 51.83 32.57 15.38
CA PHE A 135 50.62 33.25 14.92
C PHE A 135 50.27 34.46 15.81
N MET A 136 50.15 34.26 17.13
CA MET A 136 49.82 35.33 18.08
C MET A 136 50.87 36.46 18.10
N ILE A 137 52.16 36.12 17.95
CA ILE A 137 53.24 37.11 17.83
C ILE A 137 53.13 37.87 16.50
N GLY A 138 52.85 37.18 15.39
CA GLY A 138 52.63 37.78 14.07
C GLY A 138 51.48 38.78 14.07
N VAL A 139 50.31 38.35 14.56
CA VAL A 139 49.12 39.19 14.78
C VAL A 139 49.46 40.42 15.63
N LYS A 140 50.16 40.25 16.76
CA LYS A 140 50.55 41.36 17.64
C LYS A 140 51.56 42.33 16.99
N ASN A 141 52.42 41.87 16.10
CA ASN A 141 53.33 42.74 15.33
C ASN A 141 52.59 43.51 14.22
N ALA A 142 51.59 42.91 13.58
CA ALA A 142 50.81 43.52 12.49
C ALA A 142 49.91 44.67 12.98
N LEU A 143 49.42 44.58 14.22
CA LEU A 143 48.62 45.62 14.87
C LEU A 143 49.42 46.88 15.22
N ARG A 144 48.77 48.04 15.05
CA ARG A 144 49.24 49.34 15.56
C ARG A 144 49.15 49.40 17.09
N ALA A 145 49.84 50.38 17.68
CA ALA A 145 49.82 50.61 19.12
C ALA A 145 48.38 50.89 19.64
N GLY A 146 47.79 49.92 20.33
CA GLY A 146 46.39 49.97 20.81
C GLY A 146 45.34 49.41 19.84
N GLY A 147 45.76 48.79 18.72
CA GLY A 147 44.89 48.06 17.80
C GLY A 147 44.23 46.83 18.44
N LEU A 148 43.25 46.25 17.74
CA LEU A 148 42.33 45.24 18.25
C LEU A 148 42.47 43.89 17.52
N LEU A 149 42.58 42.80 18.26
CA LEU A 149 42.35 41.44 17.74
C LEU A 149 40.90 41.02 18.02
N ILE A 150 40.23 40.47 17.01
CA ILE A 150 38.98 39.73 17.13
C ILE A 150 39.22 38.34 16.53
N ILE A 151 39.11 37.29 17.34
CA ILE A 151 39.45 35.92 16.93
C ILE A 151 38.44 34.89 17.43
N SER A 152 38.17 33.82 16.66
CA SER A 152 37.41 32.66 17.14
C SER A 152 38.15 31.32 17.01
N SER A 153 37.63 30.34 17.74
CA SER A 153 38.03 28.92 17.76
C SER A 153 36.80 28.10 18.17
N PRO A 154 36.63 26.85 17.72
CA PRO A 154 35.75 25.90 18.39
C PRO A 154 36.22 25.67 19.83
N ASP A 155 35.28 25.43 20.76
CA ASP A 155 35.62 24.92 22.09
C ASP A 155 35.69 23.39 22.06
N LYS A 156 36.89 22.85 22.23
CA LYS A 156 37.14 21.40 22.15
C LYS A 156 36.26 20.58 23.11
N ASP A 157 35.95 21.13 24.29
CA ASP A 157 35.14 20.46 25.29
C ASP A 157 33.68 20.25 24.82
N VAL A 158 33.16 21.11 23.94
CA VAL A 158 31.80 20.99 23.36
C VAL A 158 31.86 20.31 22.00
N TYR A 159 32.52 20.94 21.02
CA TYR A 159 32.51 20.57 19.61
C TYR A 159 32.97 19.12 19.37
N THR A 160 34.06 18.73 20.02
CA THR A 160 34.76 17.47 19.77
C THR A 160 34.46 16.42 20.84
N LEU A 161 34.37 16.82 22.11
CA LEU A 161 34.22 15.89 23.24
C LEU A 161 32.77 15.63 23.68
N GLU A 162 31.83 16.57 23.49
CA GLU A 162 30.40 16.31 23.71
C GLU A 162 29.69 15.90 22.40
N ASP A 163 29.83 16.69 21.33
CA ASP A 163 29.07 16.50 20.08
C ASP A 163 29.76 15.57 19.06
N GLY A 164 31.03 15.22 19.28
CA GLY A 164 31.73 14.18 18.52
C GLY A 164 32.15 14.59 17.10
N HIS A 165 32.32 15.88 16.81
CA HIS A 165 32.80 16.35 15.52
C HIS A 165 34.31 16.13 15.34
N GLU A 166 34.70 15.10 14.59
CA GLU A 166 36.07 14.91 14.13
C GLU A 166 36.29 15.66 12.80
N ASN A 167 37.19 16.66 12.79
CA ASN A 167 37.66 17.32 11.56
C ASN A 167 39.15 17.04 11.35
N GLU A 168 39.52 16.42 10.22
CA GLU A 168 40.91 16.07 9.91
C GLU A 168 41.84 17.28 9.72
N PHE A 169 41.28 18.47 9.47
CA PHE A 169 42.02 19.72 9.33
C PHE A 169 42.30 20.44 10.67
N HIS A 170 41.64 20.04 11.76
CA HIS A 170 41.85 20.62 13.10
C HIS A 170 43.11 20.03 13.78
N LEU A 171 44.29 20.49 13.38
CA LEU A 171 45.57 20.00 13.92
C LEU A 171 45.71 20.14 15.45
N LYS A 172 45.14 21.18 16.06
CA LYS A 172 45.29 21.46 17.50
C LYS A 172 44.19 22.37 18.10
N GLU A 173 43.01 21.81 18.25
CA GLU A 173 41.90 22.43 19.00
C GLU A 173 42.27 22.75 20.46
N LEU A 174 41.65 23.80 21.02
CA LEU A 174 41.84 24.25 22.40
C LEU A 174 40.54 24.14 23.20
N THR A 175 40.65 23.86 24.50
CA THR A 175 39.54 24.08 25.43
C THR A 175 39.47 25.54 25.87
N ARG A 176 38.31 26.04 26.30
CA ARG A 176 38.12 27.43 26.77
C ARG A 176 39.19 27.97 27.72
N PRO A 177 39.66 27.24 28.76
CA PRO A 177 40.77 27.70 29.61
C PRO A 177 42.12 27.84 28.87
N GLN A 178 42.37 27.00 27.86
CA GLN A 178 43.60 27.03 27.06
C GLN A 178 43.59 28.19 26.06
N PHE A 179 42.43 28.46 25.44
CA PHE A 179 42.22 29.61 24.56
C PHE A 179 42.37 30.94 25.33
N ASP A 180 41.69 31.10 26.46
CA ASP A 180 41.81 32.30 27.31
C ASP A 180 43.26 32.55 27.77
N ALA A 181 43.94 31.51 28.27
CA ALA A 181 45.34 31.60 28.70
C ALA A 181 46.30 31.95 27.56
N LEU A 182 46.04 31.47 26.34
CA LEU A 182 46.83 31.80 25.15
C LEU A 182 46.68 33.29 24.79
N ILE A 183 45.45 33.82 24.68
CA ILE A 183 45.24 35.21 24.29
C ILE A 183 45.74 36.18 25.37
N ARG A 184 45.52 35.87 26.67
CA ARG A 184 46.06 36.66 27.80
C ARG A 184 47.59 36.59 27.94
N GLY A 185 48.23 35.58 27.37
CA GLY A 185 49.69 35.52 27.27
C GLY A 185 50.28 36.61 26.37
N HIS A 186 49.49 37.16 25.43
CA HIS A 186 49.94 38.13 24.44
C HIS A 186 49.34 39.53 24.62
N PHE A 187 48.12 39.67 25.12
CA PHE A 187 47.43 40.96 25.24
C PHE A 187 47.05 41.33 26.68
N LYS A 188 47.24 42.61 27.05
CA LYS A 188 46.94 43.12 28.40
C LYS A 188 45.46 43.07 28.76
N ASN A 189 44.58 43.40 27.82
CA ASN A 189 43.14 43.46 28.01
C ASN A 189 42.50 42.45 27.07
N VAL A 190 41.76 41.48 27.62
CA VAL A 190 41.13 40.39 26.87
C VAL A 190 39.76 40.10 27.46
N ALA A 191 38.74 40.10 26.61
CA ALA A 191 37.41 39.58 26.90
C ALA A 191 37.16 38.34 26.05
N ILE A 192 36.50 37.33 26.63
CA ILE A 192 36.00 36.16 25.91
C ILE A 192 34.47 36.27 25.85
N LEU A 193 33.91 35.98 24.69
CA LEU A 193 32.49 35.82 24.41
C LEU A 193 32.25 34.39 23.91
N GLU A 194 31.00 33.97 23.99
CA GLU A 194 30.55 32.59 23.74
C GLU A 194 29.44 32.61 22.69
N GLN A 195 29.52 31.73 21.70
CA GLN A 195 28.57 31.66 20.58
C GLN A 195 27.93 30.26 20.49
N ASP A 196 26.61 30.25 20.35
CA ASP A 196 25.76 29.07 20.21
C ASP A 196 24.62 29.36 19.23
N SER A 197 24.10 28.35 18.53
CA SER A 197 23.05 28.50 17.51
C SER A 197 21.68 28.11 18.08
N ILE A 198 20.91 29.12 18.49
CA ILE A 198 19.66 28.94 19.22
C ILE A 198 18.46 28.95 18.26
N ALA A 199 17.83 27.79 18.06
CA ALA A 199 16.49 27.70 17.49
C ALA A 199 15.44 27.73 18.63
N GLY A 200 14.78 28.87 18.85
CA GLY A 200 13.87 29.04 19.99
C GLY A 200 13.07 30.35 19.97
N SER A 201 12.29 30.57 21.03
CA SER A 201 11.44 31.77 21.21
C SER A 201 12.10 32.77 22.16
N PHE A 202 12.11 34.05 21.78
CA PHE A 202 12.63 35.14 22.59
C PHE A 202 11.49 35.94 23.25
N ILE A 203 11.65 36.30 24.52
CA ILE A 203 10.72 37.15 25.28
C ILE A 203 11.53 38.25 25.97
N GLY A 204 11.23 39.51 25.66
CA GLY A 204 11.93 40.69 26.20
C GLY A 204 10.99 41.63 26.98
N LEU A 205 11.58 42.45 27.85
CA LEU A 205 10.90 43.56 28.51
C LEU A 205 10.87 44.79 27.60
N ASP A 206 9.68 45.35 27.37
CA ASP A 206 9.51 46.58 26.57
C ASP A 206 10.24 47.77 27.23
N GLY A 207 10.97 48.54 26.42
CA GLY A 207 11.76 49.70 26.84
C GLY A 207 12.90 49.43 27.85
N GLY A 208 13.21 48.17 28.17
CA GLY A 208 14.18 47.80 29.20
C GLY A 208 15.65 47.98 28.79
N ALA A 209 16.50 48.33 29.76
CA ALA A 209 17.96 48.17 29.62
C ALA A 209 18.32 46.67 29.61
N PRO A 210 19.44 46.25 28.97
CA PRO A 210 19.82 44.85 28.89
C PRO A 210 20.14 44.30 30.29
N ALA A 211 19.27 43.41 30.77
CA ALA A 211 19.52 42.52 31.91
C ALA A 211 20.15 41.20 31.41
N ASP A 212 20.60 40.36 32.35
CA ASP A 212 21.24 39.08 32.04
C ASP A 212 20.35 38.20 31.15
N LEU A 213 20.91 37.68 30.04
CA LEU A 213 20.16 36.87 29.09
C LEU A 213 19.89 35.48 29.68
N GLU A 214 18.61 35.19 29.90
CA GLU A 214 18.12 33.88 30.32
C GLU A 214 17.60 33.08 29.12
N LEU A 215 18.03 31.84 29.00
CA LEU A 215 17.67 30.92 27.93
C LEU A 215 16.99 29.67 28.49
N HIS A 216 16.00 29.18 27.72
CA HIS A 216 15.30 27.92 27.97
C HIS A 216 15.49 27.00 26.76
N SER A 217 16.13 25.85 26.97
CA SER A 217 16.37 24.84 25.92
C SER A 217 15.71 23.51 26.26
N SER A 218 15.37 22.73 25.24
CA SER A 218 14.74 21.41 25.36
C SER A 218 15.28 20.47 24.28
N VAL A 219 15.27 19.16 24.57
CA VAL A 219 15.72 18.09 23.65
C VAL A 219 14.53 17.32 23.06
N ASP A 220 13.39 17.31 23.76
CA ASP A 220 12.19 16.53 23.45
C ASP A 220 10.92 17.41 23.28
N GLY A 221 11.02 18.72 23.51
CA GLY A 221 9.90 19.65 23.53
C GLY A 221 9.00 19.53 24.78
N GLN A 222 9.39 18.73 25.78
CA GLN A 222 8.61 18.45 27.00
C GLN A 222 9.37 18.89 28.26
N ALA A 223 10.67 18.58 28.34
CA ALA A 223 11.54 18.94 29.44
C ALA A 223 12.43 20.14 29.08
N TYR A 224 12.39 21.20 29.90
CA TYR A 224 13.07 22.47 29.63
C TYR A 224 14.15 22.77 30.68
N ARG A 225 15.38 23.06 30.22
CA ARG A 225 16.53 23.50 31.03
C ARG A 225 16.63 25.02 30.98
N ARG A 226 16.72 25.67 32.15
CA ARG A 226 16.97 27.11 32.32
C ARG A 226 18.47 27.37 32.45
N THR A 227 19.01 28.39 31.80
CA THR A 227 20.44 28.78 31.90
C THR A 227 20.60 30.30 31.71
N LEU A 228 21.63 30.89 32.34
CA LEU A 228 22.01 32.29 32.14
C LEU A 228 23.26 32.31 31.25
N GLY A 229 23.23 33.09 30.16
CA GLY A 229 24.23 33.00 29.09
C GLY A 229 24.05 31.76 28.19
N ALA A 230 25.00 31.54 27.28
CA ALA A 230 24.94 30.45 26.30
C ALA A 230 25.16 29.07 26.97
N PRO A 231 24.25 28.10 26.83
CA PRO A 231 24.34 26.83 27.55
C PRO A 231 25.31 25.80 26.95
N ARG A 232 25.60 25.87 25.64
CA ARG A 232 26.54 24.99 24.92
C ARG A 232 27.29 25.77 23.84
N ALA A 233 28.23 26.62 24.26
CA ALA A 233 28.99 27.45 23.33
C ALA A 233 29.91 26.60 22.45
N HIS A 234 29.46 26.28 21.24
CA HIS A 234 30.24 25.56 20.24
C HIS A 234 31.53 26.33 19.87
N TYR A 235 31.46 27.67 19.91
CA TYR A 235 32.57 28.55 19.52
C TYR A 235 32.84 29.63 20.56
N LEU A 236 34.12 29.94 20.72
CA LEU A 236 34.64 31.02 21.57
C LEU A 236 35.07 32.18 20.69
N ILE A 237 34.85 33.41 21.15
CA ILE A 237 35.30 34.62 20.47
C ILE A 237 36.10 35.47 21.47
N ALA A 238 37.37 35.76 21.18
CA ALA A 238 38.18 36.67 21.98
C ALA A 238 38.27 38.06 21.33
N VAL A 239 38.11 39.10 22.14
CA VAL A 239 38.37 40.50 21.77
C VAL A 239 39.49 41.03 22.66
N ALA A 240 40.62 41.40 22.06
CA ALA A 240 41.89 41.60 22.77
C ALA A 240 42.69 42.84 22.29
N SER A 241 43.31 43.56 23.21
CA SER A 241 44.21 44.67 22.91
C SER A 241 45.21 44.96 24.04
N ASP A 242 46.32 45.61 23.69
CA ASP A 242 47.23 46.26 24.65
C ASP A 242 46.76 47.67 25.05
N GLY A 243 45.80 48.24 24.33
CA GLY A 243 45.01 49.41 24.71
C GLY A 243 43.72 49.01 25.46
N PRO A 244 42.92 49.98 25.93
CA PRO A 244 41.61 49.71 26.54
C PRO A 244 40.65 49.10 25.50
N LEU A 245 39.88 48.09 25.88
CA LEU A 245 38.89 47.50 24.99
C LEU A 245 37.74 48.47 24.67
N PRO A 246 37.15 48.40 23.47
CA PRO A 246 35.90 49.08 23.15
C PRO A 246 34.73 48.52 23.98
N GLN A 247 33.61 49.25 24.02
CA GLN A 247 32.41 48.76 24.69
C GLN A 247 31.85 47.53 23.95
N LEU A 248 31.85 46.39 24.64
CA LEU A 248 31.29 45.13 24.15
C LEU A 248 29.76 45.09 24.34
N PHE A 249 29.11 44.22 23.58
CA PHE A 249 27.66 44.08 23.53
C PHE A 249 27.28 42.62 23.23
N THR A 250 26.14 42.18 23.76
CA THR A 250 25.52 40.90 23.36
C THR A 250 24.93 41.05 21.95
N SER A 251 25.11 40.04 21.09
CA SER A 251 24.63 40.04 19.71
C SER A 251 23.78 38.79 19.45
N ALA A 252 22.72 38.92 18.64
CA ALA A 252 21.84 37.81 18.25
C ALA A 252 21.47 37.95 16.77
N LEU A 253 21.50 36.84 16.03
CA LEU A 253 21.18 36.79 14.59
C LEU A 253 19.92 35.94 14.35
N ASN A 254 18.83 36.57 13.91
CA ASN A 254 17.60 35.89 13.50
C ASN A 254 17.56 35.70 11.97
N ASP A 255 18.11 34.59 11.48
CA ASP A 255 18.02 34.19 10.06
C ASP A 255 16.74 33.37 9.82
N MET A 256 15.66 34.05 9.41
CA MET A 256 14.38 33.41 9.08
C MET A 256 14.46 32.47 7.87
N ALA A 257 15.44 32.63 6.97
CA ALA A 257 15.64 31.70 5.86
C ALA A 257 16.22 30.37 6.37
N TRP A 258 17.24 30.42 7.24
CA TRP A 258 17.76 29.23 7.93
C TRP A 258 16.68 28.50 8.74
N VAL A 259 15.81 29.21 9.45
CA VAL A 259 14.67 28.59 10.16
C VAL A 259 13.73 27.87 9.18
N GLY A 260 13.44 28.46 8.02
CA GLY A 260 12.64 27.83 6.97
C GLY A 260 13.30 26.59 6.36
N GLU A 261 14.61 26.64 6.11
CA GLU A 261 15.40 25.49 5.63
C GLU A 261 15.32 24.30 6.60
N GLN A 262 15.47 24.54 7.92
CA GLN A 262 15.36 23.49 8.93
C GLN A 262 13.96 22.85 8.96
N GLN A 263 12.90 23.65 8.89
CA GLN A 263 11.51 23.14 8.81
C GLN A 263 11.28 22.32 7.52
N GLY A 264 11.87 22.75 6.40
CA GLY A 264 11.84 22.02 5.13
C GLY A 264 12.50 20.64 5.24
N HIS A 265 13.73 20.57 5.79
CA HIS A 265 14.44 19.31 6.00
C HIS A 265 13.72 18.37 6.97
N GLN A 266 13.17 18.89 8.08
CA GLN A 266 12.41 18.09 9.04
C GLN A 266 11.14 17.51 8.41
N THR A 267 10.41 18.31 7.63
CA THR A 267 9.23 17.86 6.87
C THR A 267 9.59 16.80 5.83
N HIS A 268 10.72 16.96 5.14
CA HIS A 268 11.21 16.00 4.16
C HIS A 268 11.64 14.68 4.81
N ALA A 269 12.33 14.71 5.95
CA ALA A 269 12.74 13.52 6.69
C ALA A 269 11.52 12.70 7.18
N VAL A 270 10.48 13.36 7.69
CA VAL A 270 9.21 12.70 8.07
C VAL A 270 8.52 12.08 6.85
N ALA A 271 8.51 12.76 5.70
CA ALA A 271 7.96 12.21 4.46
C ALA A 271 8.75 10.98 3.97
N LEU A 272 10.09 11.02 4.05
CA LEU A 272 10.97 9.91 3.65
C LEU A 272 10.81 8.69 4.55
N ALA A 273 10.72 8.90 5.88
CA ALA A 273 10.43 7.84 6.84
C ALA A 273 9.06 7.18 6.59
N ARG A 274 8.04 7.98 6.22
CA ARG A 274 6.73 7.45 5.81
C ARG A 274 6.82 6.64 4.50
N GLU A 275 7.64 7.05 3.54
CA GLU A 275 7.84 6.30 2.30
C GLU A 275 8.57 4.97 2.53
N VAL A 276 9.60 4.94 3.38
CA VAL A 276 10.25 3.69 3.82
C VAL A 276 9.23 2.75 4.46
N GLY A 277 8.42 3.27 5.40
CA GLY A 277 7.35 2.49 6.04
C GLY A 277 6.31 1.92 5.05
N ILE A 278 6.02 2.63 3.96
CA ILE A 278 5.15 2.15 2.86
C ILE A 278 5.84 1.04 2.05
N ARG A 279 7.12 1.23 1.70
CA ARG A 279 7.91 0.21 0.98
C ARG A 279 8.05 -1.08 1.80
N ASP A 280 8.18 -0.97 3.13
CA ASP A 280 8.18 -2.12 4.04
C ASP A 280 6.84 -2.85 4.08
N ILE A 281 5.69 -2.16 3.95
CA ILE A 281 4.37 -2.82 3.82
C ILE A 281 4.36 -3.69 2.56
N GLU A 282 4.82 -3.14 1.44
CA GLU A 282 4.82 -3.83 0.15
C GLU A 282 5.78 -5.04 0.12
N ILE A 283 6.97 -4.91 0.72
CA ILE A 283 7.89 -6.04 0.92
C ILE A 283 7.23 -7.13 1.79
N THR A 284 6.54 -6.75 2.88
CA THR A 284 5.81 -7.70 3.75
C THR A 284 4.72 -8.44 2.96
N ARG A 285 3.96 -7.73 2.11
CA ARG A 285 2.91 -8.30 1.26
C ARG A 285 3.47 -9.34 0.29
N LEU A 286 4.49 -8.95 -0.47
CA LEU A 286 5.11 -9.81 -1.49
C LEU A 286 5.73 -11.08 -0.88
N GLN A 287 6.32 -10.98 0.31
CA GLN A 287 6.82 -12.15 1.06
C GLN A 287 5.69 -13.11 1.45
N GLY A 288 4.54 -12.59 1.89
CA GLY A 288 3.35 -13.41 2.20
C GLY A 288 2.78 -14.13 0.97
N GLU A 289 2.75 -13.45 -0.18
CA GLU A 289 2.28 -14.03 -1.45
C GLU A 289 3.21 -15.13 -1.97
N VAL A 290 4.53 -14.96 -1.85
CA VAL A 290 5.53 -16.00 -2.16
C VAL A 290 5.36 -17.23 -1.25
N ALA A 291 5.17 -17.03 0.06
CA ALA A 291 4.94 -18.13 1.01
C ALA A 291 3.64 -18.90 0.71
N ALA A 292 2.55 -18.20 0.37
CA ALA A 292 1.30 -18.82 -0.03
C ALA A 292 1.44 -19.64 -1.33
N ALA A 293 2.15 -19.12 -2.33
CA ALA A 293 2.43 -19.83 -3.57
C ALA A 293 3.27 -21.11 -3.34
N GLN A 294 4.25 -21.07 -2.44
CA GLN A 294 5.08 -22.23 -2.08
C GLN A 294 4.25 -23.36 -1.45
N ILE A 295 3.27 -23.04 -0.59
CA ILE A 295 2.35 -24.04 0.00
C ILE A 295 1.49 -24.70 -1.09
N VAL A 296 1.00 -23.93 -2.07
CA VAL A 296 0.21 -24.46 -3.20
C VAL A 296 1.07 -25.37 -4.10
N ILE A 297 2.33 -24.99 -4.37
CA ILE A 297 3.28 -25.83 -5.12
C ILE A 297 3.49 -27.16 -4.40
N GLN A 298 3.76 -27.15 -3.09
CA GLN A 298 4.02 -28.39 -2.35
C GLN A 298 2.81 -29.34 -2.37
N HIS A 299 1.59 -28.81 -2.23
CA HIS A 299 0.38 -29.62 -2.31
C HIS A 299 0.16 -30.22 -3.72
N LEU A 300 0.52 -29.50 -4.78
CA LEU A 300 0.44 -30.02 -6.15
C LEU A 300 1.48 -31.12 -6.40
N GLU A 301 2.68 -31.03 -5.82
CA GLU A 301 3.69 -32.09 -5.86
C GLU A 301 3.20 -33.38 -5.18
N ASP A 302 2.59 -33.25 -3.99
CA ASP A 302 1.99 -34.40 -3.27
C ASP A 302 0.90 -35.09 -4.10
N VAL A 303 -0.01 -34.31 -4.71
CA VAL A 303 -1.10 -34.83 -5.56
C VAL A 303 -0.56 -35.49 -6.84
N VAL A 304 0.50 -34.95 -7.43
CA VAL A 304 1.18 -35.58 -8.58
C VAL A 304 1.86 -36.90 -8.19
N SER A 305 2.47 -36.96 -7.00
CA SER A 305 3.06 -38.18 -6.45
C SER A 305 2.03 -39.28 -6.24
N GLU A 306 0.92 -38.97 -5.57
CA GLU A 306 -0.18 -39.91 -5.31
C GLU A 306 -0.83 -40.41 -6.62
N ARG A 307 -1.08 -39.51 -7.58
CA ARG A 307 -1.56 -39.89 -8.93
C ARG A 307 -0.59 -40.78 -9.70
N THR A 308 0.72 -40.58 -9.54
CA THR A 308 1.72 -41.41 -10.21
C THR A 308 1.70 -42.84 -9.66
N ALA A 309 1.55 -42.99 -8.34
CA ALA A 309 1.39 -44.29 -7.69
C ALA A 309 0.11 -45.03 -8.15
N GLU A 310 -1.03 -44.34 -8.29
CA GLU A 310 -2.25 -44.93 -8.87
C GLU A 310 -2.01 -45.50 -10.29
N VAL A 311 -1.33 -44.72 -11.14
CA VAL A 311 -1.04 -45.12 -12.53
C VAL A 311 -0.17 -46.38 -12.59
N ASP A 312 0.81 -46.53 -11.71
CA ASP A 312 1.67 -47.72 -11.66
C ASP A 312 0.96 -48.97 -11.14
N VAL A 313 0.02 -48.82 -10.20
CA VAL A 313 -0.86 -49.91 -9.78
C VAL A 313 -1.77 -50.34 -10.94
N MET A 314 -2.37 -49.40 -11.67
CA MET A 314 -3.20 -49.70 -12.85
C MET A 314 -2.39 -50.37 -13.97
N ARG A 315 -1.17 -49.89 -14.24
CA ARG A 315 -0.23 -50.46 -15.22
C ARG A 315 0.04 -51.95 -14.92
N THR A 316 0.32 -52.26 -13.65
CA THR A 316 0.60 -53.62 -13.18
C THR A 316 -0.60 -54.58 -13.36
N GLU A 317 -1.83 -54.12 -13.09
CA GLU A 317 -3.02 -54.97 -13.31
C GLU A 317 -3.37 -55.11 -14.80
N VAL A 318 -3.07 -54.12 -15.65
CA VAL A 318 -3.21 -54.25 -17.12
C VAL A 318 -2.28 -55.34 -17.66
N GLU A 319 -1.01 -55.36 -17.26
CA GLU A 319 -0.07 -56.43 -17.63
C GLU A 319 -0.57 -57.81 -17.15
N ARG A 320 -1.09 -57.88 -15.92
CA ARG A 320 -1.65 -59.11 -15.35
C ARG A 320 -2.89 -59.61 -16.09
N LEU A 321 -3.75 -58.70 -16.56
CA LEU A 321 -4.93 -59.04 -17.36
C LEU A 321 -4.55 -59.52 -18.76
N GLN A 322 -3.55 -58.90 -19.40
CA GLN A 322 -3.00 -59.34 -20.67
C GLN A 322 -2.42 -60.77 -20.56
N ASP A 323 -1.58 -61.03 -19.55
CA ASP A 323 -0.99 -62.35 -19.33
C ASP A 323 -2.04 -63.43 -19.00
N ARG A 324 -3.12 -63.06 -18.30
CA ARG A 324 -4.31 -63.92 -18.15
C ARG A 324 -4.99 -64.23 -19.48
N ASN A 325 -5.07 -63.28 -20.39
CA ASN A 325 -5.75 -63.46 -21.68
C ASN A 325 -4.95 -64.41 -22.58
N THR A 326 -3.63 -64.20 -22.70
CA THR A 326 -2.71 -65.08 -23.44
C THR A 326 -2.79 -66.54 -22.97
N ARG A 327 -2.88 -66.77 -21.65
CA ARG A 327 -3.10 -68.11 -21.07
C ARG A 327 -4.47 -68.69 -21.41
N GLY A 328 -5.48 -67.84 -21.60
CA GLY A 328 -6.80 -68.20 -22.10
C GLY A 328 -6.78 -68.64 -23.56
N ASP A 329 -6.07 -67.91 -24.42
CA ASP A 329 -5.96 -68.22 -25.85
C ASP A 329 -5.25 -69.59 -26.07
N VAL A 330 -4.17 -69.85 -25.34
CA VAL A 330 -3.49 -71.17 -25.32
C VAL A 330 -4.37 -72.29 -24.75
N ARG A 331 -5.33 -71.96 -23.87
CA ARG A 331 -6.32 -72.92 -23.35
C ARG A 331 -7.41 -73.22 -24.38
N ILE A 332 -7.80 -72.25 -25.20
CA ILE A 332 -8.75 -72.41 -26.31
C ILE A 332 -8.15 -73.33 -27.38
N GLN A 333 -6.94 -73.05 -27.87
CA GLN A 333 -6.27 -73.91 -28.87
C GLN A 333 -6.18 -75.39 -28.44
N HIS A 334 -5.81 -75.66 -27.18
CA HIS A 334 -5.77 -77.04 -26.67
C HIS A 334 -7.15 -77.72 -26.65
N LEU A 335 -8.23 -76.98 -26.39
CA LEU A 335 -9.59 -77.51 -26.41
C LEU A 335 -10.10 -77.74 -27.84
N GLU A 336 -9.68 -76.92 -28.79
CA GLU A 336 -9.99 -77.09 -30.21
C GLU A 336 -9.31 -78.35 -30.77
N SER A 337 -8.00 -78.52 -30.58
CA SER A 337 -7.30 -79.76 -31.00
C SER A 337 -7.82 -81.02 -30.29
N ALA A 338 -8.21 -80.92 -29.01
CA ALA A 338 -8.82 -82.03 -28.28
C ALA A 338 -10.22 -82.38 -28.82
N ARG A 339 -10.98 -81.39 -29.30
CA ARG A 339 -12.25 -81.60 -29.99
C ARG A 339 -12.04 -82.27 -31.35
N GLU A 340 -11.12 -81.79 -32.18
CA GLU A 340 -10.82 -82.38 -33.49
C GLU A 340 -10.44 -83.87 -33.37
N ALA A 341 -9.61 -84.20 -32.38
CA ALA A 341 -9.24 -85.58 -32.08
C ALA A 341 -10.46 -86.46 -31.70
N LYS A 342 -11.46 -85.89 -31.01
CA LYS A 342 -12.71 -86.58 -30.65
C LYS A 342 -13.70 -86.68 -31.82
N ASP A 343 -13.81 -85.65 -32.65
CA ASP A 343 -14.60 -85.70 -33.89
C ASP A 343 -14.04 -86.80 -34.84
N ALA A 344 -12.71 -86.96 -34.91
CA ALA A 344 -12.03 -88.03 -35.65
C ALA A 344 -12.10 -89.44 -34.99
N GLU A 345 -12.41 -89.53 -33.70
CA GLU A 345 -12.71 -90.79 -33.00
C GLU A 345 -14.16 -91.21 -33.25
N ILE A 346 -15.10 -90.26 -33.20
CA ILE A 346 -16.52 -90.45 -33.54
C ILE A 346 -16.67 -90.90 -35.00
N GLY A 347 -15.87 -90.38 -35.93
CA GLY A 347 -15.84 -90.84 -37.33
C GLY A 347 -15.56 -92.35 -37.44
N ARG A 348 -14.43 -92.81 -36.89
CA ARG A 348 -14.03 -94.23 -36.92
C ARG A 348 -15.03 -95.16 -36.21
N LEU A 349 -15.64 -94.71 -35.12
CA LEU A 349 -16.66 -95.47 -34.40
C LEU A 349 -17.96 -95.63 -35.19
N ARG A 350 -18.31 -94.68 -36.08
CA ARG A 350 -19.43 -94.84 -37.02
C ARG A 350 -19.09 -95.82 -38.12
N GLU A 351 -17.89 -95.72 -38.68
CA GLU A 351 -17.38 -96.62 -39.73
C GLU A 351 -17.41 -98.09 -39.28
N GLN A 352 -16.93 -98.38 -38.06
CA GLN A 352 -17.05 -99.71 -37.44
C GLN A 352 -18.50 -100.14 -37.16
N ALA A 353 -19.40 -99.19 -36.84
CA ALA A 353 -20.81 -99.50 -36.62
C ALA A 353 -21.53 -99.89 -37.92
N ASP A 354 -21.20 -99.25 -39.03
CA ASP A 354 -21.74 -99.58 -40.36
C ASP A 354 -21.17 -100.92 -40.89
N GLU A 355 -19.89 -101.20 -40.67
CA GLU A 355 -19.30 -102.54 -40.91
C GLU A 355 -20.02 -103.62 -40.08
N THR A 356 -20.19 -103.38 -38.77
CA THR A 356 -20.86 -104.33 -37.87
C THR A 356 -22.33 -104.54 -38.26
N THR A 357 -23.02 -103.48 -38.68
CA THR A 357 -24.40 -103.57 -39.18
C THR A 357 -24.50 -104.39 -40.46
N THR A 358 -23.50 -104.28 -41.34
CA THR A 358 -23.37 -105.11 -42.55
C THR A 358 -23.15 -106.58 -42.21
N GLN A 359 -22.22 -106.88 -41.30
CA GLN A 359 -21.99 -108.25 -40.81
C GLN A 359 -23.25 -108.87 -40.15
N ILE A 360 -24.03 -108.08 -39.43
CA ILE A 360 -25.33 -108.52 -38.86
C ILE A 360 -26.35 -108.83 -39.97
N ALA A 361 -26.34 -108.11 -41.09
CA ALA A 361 -27.19 -108.42 -42.24
C ALA A 361 -26.76 -109.70 -42.97
N ASP A 362 -25.46 -110.00 -43.00
CA ASP A 362 -24.92 -111.23 -43.60
C ASP A 362 -25.20 -112.46 -42.73
N LEU A 363 -24.91 -112.37 -41.43
CA LEU A 363 -25.24 -113.41 -40.45
C LEU A 363 -26.76 -113.69 -40.37
N ARG A 364 -27.61 -112.67 -40.60
CA ARG A 364 -29.06 -112.88 -40.76
C ARG A 364 -29.39 -113.70 -42.01
N ARG A 365 -28.73 -113.45 -43.14
CA ARG A 365 -28.94 -114.25 -44.37
C ARG A 365 -28.49 -115.70 -44.18
N GLU A 366 -27.36 -115.95 -43.53
CA GLU A 366 -26.94 -117.32 -43.17
C GLU A 366 -27.90 -117.98 -42.17
N MET A 367 -28.37 -117.24 -41.18
CA MET A 367 -29.35 -117.72 -40.19
C MET A 367 -30.69 -118.07 -40.86
N ASP A 368 -31.18 -117.27 -41.80
CA ASP A 368 -32.42 -117.54 -42.53
C ASP A 368 -32.29 -118.75 -43.48
N GLN A 369 -31.14 -118.91 -44.15
CA GLN A 369 -30.82 -120.14 -44.89
C GLN A 369 -30.76 -121.37 -43.97
N THR A 370 -30.16 -121.23 -42.80
CA THR A 370 -30.09 -122.30 -41.78
C THR A 370 -31.48 -122.62 -41.24
N TYR A 371 -32.35 -121.63 -41.03
CA TYR A 371 -33.76 -121.85 -40.66
C TYR A 371 -34.56 -122.56 -41.75
N ALA A 372 -34.29 -122.29 -43.04
CA ALA A 372 -34.90 -123.05 -44.14
C ALA A 372 -34.49 -124.54 -44.09
N ILE A 373 -33.19 -124.83 -43.87
CA ILE A 373 -32.69 -126.21 -43.71
C ILE A 373 -33.29 -126.88 -42.46
N VAL A 374 -33.44 -126.14 -41.35
CA VAL A 374 -34.11 -126.62 -40.13
C VAL A 374 -35.62 -126.82 -40.34
N ALA A 375 -36.26 -126.06 -41.24
CA ALA A 375 -37.67 -126.28 -41.63
C ALA A 375 -37.83 -127.53 -42.52
N GLU A 376 -36.85 -127.83 -43.38
CA GLU A 376 -36.73 -129.09 -44.13
C GLU A 376 -36.65 -130.28 -43.14
N GLN A 377 -35.71 -130.22 -42.18
CA GLN A 377 -35.52 -131.23 -41.14
C GLN A 377 -36.77 -131.38 -40.23
N LYS A 378 -37.42 -130.28 -39.87
CA LYS A 378 -38.68 -130.32 -39.08
C LYS A 378 -39.84 -130.97 -39.83
N ARG A 379 -39.88 -130.93 -41.17
CA ARG A 379 -40.87 -131.69 -41.95
C ARG A 379 -40.67 -133.19 -41.82
N HIS A 380 -39.44 -133.69 -41.77
CA HIS A 380 -39.15 -135.10 -41.46
C HIS A 380 -39.42 -135.48 -39.99
N ILE A 381 -39.10 -134.60 -39.04
CA ILE A 381 -39.31 -134.87 -37.61
C ILE A 381 -40.80 -134.80 -37.21
N GLY A 382 -41.63 -134.09 -37.97
CA GLY A 382 -43.08 -133.96 -37.75
C GLY A 382 -43.86 -135.28 -37.80
N GLU A 383 -43.36 -136.29 -38.52
CA GLU A 383 -44.00 -137.61 -38.63
C GLU A 383 -43.64 -138.55 -37.46
N VAL A 384 -42.69 -138.17 -36.60
CA VAL A 384 -42.10 -139.04 -35.56
C VAL A 384 -42.50 -138.63 -34.13
N LEU A 385 -43.00 -137.41 -33.91
CA LEU A 385 -43.22 -136.84 -32.57
C LEU A 385 -44.70 -136.78 -32.11
N THR A 386 -45.55 -137.72 -32.52
CA THR A 386 -46.86 -137.94 -31.89
C THR A 386 -46.76 -138.72 -30.56
N SER A 387 -45.79 -138.36 -29.71
CA SER A 387 -45.49 -139.00 -28.42
C SER A 387 -45.25 -137.94 -27.33
N THR A 388 -45.61 -138.23 -26.09
CA THR A 388 -46.03 -137.19 -25.13
C THR A 388 -45.06 -136.84 -23.99
N SER A 389 -44.93 -135.52 -23.74
CA SER A 389 -44.87 -134.83 -22.41
C SER A 389 -43.52 -134.32 -21.83
N TRP A 390 -43.66 -133.42 -20.82
CA TRP A 390 -42.67 -132.61 -20.05
C TRP A 390 -42.18 -131.30 -20.74
N ARG A 391 -42.28 -130.05 -20.21
CA ARG A 391 -42.13 -129.38 -18.87
C ARG A 391 -40.65 -129.08 -18.49
N LEU A 392 -40.19 -127.92 -17.97
CA LEU A 392 -40.73 -126.59 -17.51
C LEU A 392 -39.57 -125.54 -17.45
N SER A 393 -39.73 -124.19 -17.43
CA SER A 393 -39.77 -123.31 -16.21
C SER A 393 -39.28 -121.82 -16.44
N ALA A 394 -39.47 -120.90 -15.45
CA ALA A 394 -38.89 -119.53 -15.25
C ALA A 394 -39.27 -118.38 -16.25
N PRO A 395 -39.16 -117.03 -15.99
CA PRO A 395 -38.34 -116.19 -15.04
C PRO A 395 -39.15 -115.28 -14.04
N VAL A 396 -38.68 -114.55 -12.98
CA VAL A 396 -37.55 -113.63 -12.58
C VAL A 396 -37.91 -112.10 -12.59
N ARG A 397 -37.25 -111.26 -11.74
CA ARG A 397 -37.50 -109.80 -11.44
C ARG A 397 -36.17 -109.07 -11.04
N HIS A 398 -36.00 -107.83 -10.48
CA HIS A 398 -36.84 -106.72 -9.96
C HIS A 398 -35.98 -105.42 -9.68
N ILE A 399 -36.47 -104.18 -9.94
CA ILE A 399 -36.22 -102.89 -9.18
C ILE A 399 -34.75 -102.34 -9.12
N GLY A 400 -34.37 -101.05 -8.92
CA GLY A 400 -34.97 -99.70 -8.63
C GLY A 400 -34.06 -98.87 -7.66
N ARG A 401 -34.29 -97.62 -7.19
CA ARG A 401 -35.19 -96.46 -7.49
C ARG A 401 -34.90 -95.25 -6.52
N LEU A 402 -35.24 -93.97 -6.86
CA LEU A 402 -35.40 -92.77 -5.94
C LEU A 402 -34.09 -92.18 -5.29
N THR A 403 -33.93 -91.02 -4.58
CA THR A 403 -34.59 -89.68 -4.26
C THR A 403 -33.61 -88.82 -3.38
N ALA A 404 -33.76 -87.53 -2.95
CA ALA A 404 -34.33 -86.25 -3.46
C ALA A 404 -34.26 -85.10 -2.37
N ASN A 405 -34.45 -83.81 -2.74
CA ASN A 405 -34.59 -82.57 -1.89
C ASN A 405 -33.28 -81.98 -1.29
N ALA A 406 -33.15 -80.77 -0.68
CA ALA A 406 -34.04 -79.68 -0.16
C ALA A 406 -33.29 -78.28 -0.14
N ARG A 407 -33.54 -77.14 0.57
CA ARG A 407 -34.49 -76.60 1.61
C ARG A 407 -34.34 -75.04 1.80
N ARG A 408 -35.43 -74.30 2.17
CA ARG A 408 -35.66 -73.13 3.12
C ARG A 408 -34.49 -72.21 3.66
N ARG A 409 -34.65 -70.98 4.22
CA ARG A 409 -35.64 -69.82 4.32
C ARG A 409 -35.10 -68.76 5.36
N VAL A 410 -35.85 -67.67 5.70
CA VAL A 410 -35.71 -66.64 6.82
C VAL A 410 -35.20 -65.25 6.31
N HIS A 411 -35.91 -64.09 6.31
CA HIS A 411 -36.59 -63.23 7.35
C HIS A 411 -35.58 -62.42 8.23
N MET A 412 -35.73 -61.15 8.70
CA MET A 412 -36.66 -59.98 8.66
C MET A 412 -35.89 -58.74 9.28
N LEU A 413 -36.29 -57.45 9.52
CA LEU A 413 -37.51 -56.59 9.48
C LEU A 413 -37.13 -55.05 9.63
N VAL A 414 -38.12 -54.12 9.60
CA VAL A 414 -38.15 -52.70 10.11
C VAL A 414 -37.45 -51.55 9.31
N VAL A 415 -37.92 -50.30 9.55
CA VAL A 415 -37.71 -49.00 8.85
C VAL A 415 -37.14 -47.92 9.83
N PRO A 416 -36.30 -46.96 9.40
CA PRO A 416 -35.77 -45.87 10.25
C PRO A 416 -36.69 -44.64 10.40
N PRO A 417 -36.51 -43.80 11.45
CA PRO A 417 -37.41 -42.68 11.79
C PRO A 417 -37.06 -41.32 11.14
N SER A 418 -37.96 -40.35 11.32
CA SER A 418 -37.93 -38.99 10.75
C SER A 418 -37.01 -37.98 11.47
N ARG A 419 -36.53 -36.97 10.73
CA ARG A 419 -35.80 -35.81 11.27
C ARG A 419 -36.66 -34.93 12.20
N GLN A 420 -36.02 -34.31 13.20
CA GLN A 420 -36.52 -33.12 13.88
C GLN A 420 -35.60 -31.93 13.58
N VAL A 421 -36.17 -30.73 13.41
CA VAL A 421 -35.45 -29.45 13.41
C VAL A 421 -36.32 -28.41 14.12
N ALA A 422 -35.76 -27.79 15.17
CA ALA A 422 -36.06 -26.46 15.70
C ALA A 422 -35.54 -26.39 17.16
N LYS A 423 -34.37 -25.77 17.39
CA LYS A 423 -33.98 -25.32 18.73
C LYS A 423 -34.14 -23.81 18.80
N VAL A 424 -34.81 -23.35 19.85
CA VAL A 424 -35.01 -21.93 20.15
C VAL A 424 -33.65 -21.26 20.35
N ARG A 425 -33.35 -20.23 19.55
CA ARG A 425 -32.29 -19.26 19.85
C ARG A 425 -32.83 -18.29 20.92
N GLN A 426 -32.09 -18.12 22.00
CA GLN A 426 -32.46 -17.22 23.11
C GLN A 426 -32.06 -15.76 22.80
N ASN A 427 -32.55 -14.82 23.62
CA ASN A 427 -32.32 -13.38 23.47
C ASN A 427 -30.83 -12.99 23.62
N ARG A 428 -30.04 -13.15 22.55
CA ARG A 428 -28.76 -12.47 22.34
C ARG A 428 -28.86 -11.60 21.09
N VAL A 429 -28.18 -10.46 21.09
CA VAL A 429 -27.96 -9.67 19.86
C VAL A 429 -27.13 -10.54 18.90
N PRO A 430 -27.47 -10.64 17.59
CA PRO A 430 -26.65 -11.39 16.66
C PRO A 430 -25.33 -10.64 16.40
N ARG A 431 -24.21 -11.36 16.34
CA ARG A 431 -22.88 -10.76 16.11
C ARG A 431 -22.46 -10.88 14.64
N ILE A 432 -21.90 -9.82 14.08
CA ILE A 432 -21.32 -9.79 12.73
C ILE A 432 -19.81 -9.53 12.82
N LEU A 433 -19.02 -10.29 12.07
CA LEU A 433 -17.61 -9.96 11.83
C LEU A 433 -17.41 -9.45 10.40
N PHE A 434 -17.06 -8.18 10.27
CA PHE A 434 -16.49 -7.62 9.05
C PHE A 434 -15.00 -7.96 8.97
N ILE A 435 -14.54 -8.34 7.78
CA ILE A 435 -13.13 -8.61 7.51
C ILE A 435 -12.70 -7.85 6.26
N ASP A 436 -11.60 -7.10 6.32
CA ASP A 436 -10.97 -6.44 5.17
C ASP A 436 -9.43 -6.62 5.21
N TRP A 437 -8.72 -6.11 4.21
CA TRP A 437 -7.25 -6.16 4.10
C TRP A 437 -6.54 -5.49 5.29
N THR A 438 -6.97 -4.27 5.62
CA THR A 438 -6.42 -3.38 6.64
C THR A 438 -7.55 -2.75 7.45
N VAL A 439 -7.23 -2.12 8.59
CA VAL A 439 -8.14 -1.19 9.25
C VAL A 439 -8.50 -0.06 8.26
N PRO A 440 -9.78 0.31 8.08
CA PRO A 440 -10.18 1.39 7.21
C PRO A 440 -9.72 2.76 7.72
N THR A 441 -9.41 3.65 6.79
CA THR A 441 -9.00 5.04 6.99
C THR A 441 -9.99 5.99 6.28
N PRO A 442 -11.14 6.33 6.91
CA PRO A 442 -12.30 6.91 6.22
C PRO A 442 -12.08 8.29 5.59
N ASP A 443 -11.06 9.01 6.05
CA ASP A 443 -10.58 10.29 5.54
C ASP A 443 -9.62 10.14 4.33
N GLN A 444 -8.95 9.00 4.19
CA GLN A 444 -7.92 8.78 3.16
C GLN A 444 -8.47 8.20 1.85
N ASP A 445 -9.48 7.32 1.90
CA ASP A 445 -10.03 6.67 0.70
C ASP A 445 -11.55 6.34 0.74
N SER A 446 -12.15 6.26 -0.45
CA SER A 446 -13.59 6.11 -0.65
C SER A 446 -14.15 4.70 -0.37
N GLY A 447 -13.30 3.68 -0.31
CA GLY A 447 -13.65 2.31 0.10
C GLY A 447 -13.63 2.18 1.62
N SER A 448 -12.60 2.73 2.28
CA SER A 448 -12.56 2.86 3.74
C SER A 448 -13.77 3.64 4.30
N LEU A 449 -14.15 4.75 3.64
CA LEU A 449 -15.35 5.51 4.01
C LEU A 449 -16.64 4.71 3.85
N ASP A 450 -16.76 3.88 2.80
CA ASP A 450 -17.96 3.04 2.65
C ASP A 450 -18.00 1.91 3.69
N LEU A 451 -16.87 1.23 3.93
CA LEU A 451 -16.78 0.21 4.99
C LEU A 451 -17.16 0.80 6.36
N TRP A 452 -16.72 2.02 6.67
CA TRP A 452 -17.15 2.75 7.87
C TRP A 452 -18.66 2.97 7.92
N HIS A 453 -19.27 3.44 6.82
CA HIS A 453 -20.72 3.59 6.72
C HIS A 453 -21.45 2.24 6.83
N GLN A 454 -20.91 1.14 6.32
CA GLN A 454 -21.47 -0.20 6.48
C GLN A 454 -21.46 -0.64 7.95
N LEU A 455 -20.34 -0.49 8.67
CA LEU A 455 -20.27 -0.79 10.12
C LEU A 455 -21.38 -0.05 10.89
N LYS A 456 -21.53 1.27 10.65
CA LYS A 456 -22.59 2.09 11.26
C LYS A 456 -24.00 1.66 10.86
N MET A 457 -24.22 1.30 9.60
CA MET A 457 -25.54 0.82 9.13
C MET A 457 -25.93 -0.50 9.79
N PHE A 458 -25.02 -1.45 9.96
CA PHE A 458 -25.33 -2.71 10.62
C PHE A 458 -25.57 -2.56 12.13
N GLN A 459 -24.83 -1.68 12.83
CA GLN A 459 -25.16 -1.28 14.21
C GLN A 459 -26.60 -0.73 14.28
N ALA A 460 -26.95 0.21 13.39
CA ALA A 460 -28.29 0.82 13.35
C ALA A 460 -29.42 -0.18 13.00
N ILE A 461 -29.13 -1.26 12.29
CA ILE A 461 -30.08 -2.36 11.99
C ILE A 461 -30.35 -3.27 13.22
N GLY A 462 -29.52 -3.19 14.26
CA GLY A 462 -29.66 -3.95 15.51
C GLY A 462 -28.68 -5.11 15.67
N TYR A 463 -27.46 -4.99 15.11
CA TYR A 463 -26.39 -5.97 15.25
C TYR A 463 -25.28 -5.51 16.19
N ASP A 464 -24.65 -6.48 16.85
CA ASP A 464 -23.33 -6.33 17.45
C ASP A 464 -22.27 -6.49 16.35
N VAL A 465 -21.36 -5.53 16.22
CA VAL A 465 -20.50 -5.39 15.04
C VAL A 465 -19.03 -5.40 15.46
N SER A 466 -18.30 -6.38 14.94
CA SER A 466 -16.86 -6.53 15.10
C SER A 466 -16.13 -6.36 13.76
N PHE A 467 -14.86 -5.97 13.82
CA PHE A 467 -13.99 -5.82 12.65
C PHE A 467 -12.63 -6.53 12.83
N MET A 468 -12.09 -7.11 11.76
CA MET A 468 -10.74 -7.69 11.71
C MET A 468 -10.01 -7.32 10.40
N SER A 469 -8.72 -7.00 10.47
CA SER A 469 -7.85 -6.91 9.29
C SER A 469 -7.01 -8.18 9.09
N ILE A 470 -6.79 -8.60 7.85
CA ILE A 470 -6.00 -9.82 7.56
C ILE A 470 -4.48 -9.62 7.45
N ILE A 471 -4.02 -8.36 7.49
CA ILE A 471 -2.63 -8.00 7.78
C ILE A 471 -2.45 -7.82 9.29
N ALA A 472 -1.50 -8.53 9.88
CA ALA A 472 -1.15 -8.48 11.31
C ALA A 472 -0.23 -7.29 11.68
N ARG A 473 -0.49 -6.10 11.12
CA ARG A 473 0.11 -4.85 11.59
C ARG A 473 -0.84 -4.22 12.60
N VAL A 474 -0.29 -3.57 13.62
CA VAL A 474 -1.06 -2.67 14.48
C VAL A 474 -1.61 -1.57 13.57
N GLY A 475 -2.93 -1.47 13.45
CA GLY A 475 -3.57 -0.35 12.77
C GLY A 475 -3.20 0.95 13.49
N ASP A 476 -3.18 2.07 12.76
CA ASP A 476 -2.90 3.37 13.39
C ASP A 476 -3.88 3.57 14.57
N PRO A 477 -3.37 3.84 15.80
CA PRO A 477 -4.19 3.97 16.99
C PRO A 477 -5.39 4.89 16.81
N LEU A 478 -5.26 5.94 15.98
CA LEU A 478 -6.35 6.86 15.65
C LEU A 478 -7.62 6.13 15.16
N TYR A 479 -7.50 5.19 14.21
CA TYR A 479 -8.67 4.48 13.66
C TYR A 479 -9.14 3.35 14.58
N LEU A 480 -8.23 2.74 15.36
CA LEU A 480 -8.59 1.72 16.35
C LEU A 480 -9.37 2.32 17.53
N ASP A 481 -8.93 3.47 18.04
CA ASP A 481 -9.64 4.23 19.06
C ASP A 481 -10.98 4.76 18.52
N ALA A 482 -11.01 5.23 17.26
CA ALA A 482 -12.27 5.62 16.61
C ALA A 482 -13.26 4.45 16.50
N MET A 483 -12.79 3.22 16.21
CA MET A 483 -13.62 2.00 16.23
C MET A 483 -14.17 1.70 17.64
N GLN A 484 -13.32 1.72 18.66
CA GLN A 484 -13.74 1.44 20.05
C GLN A 484 -14.74 2.49 20.56
N ASN A 485 -14.46 3.77 20.36
CA ASN A 485 -15.39 4.88 20.64
C ASN A 485 -16.70 4.79 19.82
N SER A 486 -16.66 4.07 18.70
CA SER A 486 -17.83 3.78 17.85
C SER A 486 -18.62 2.54 18.26
N ASN A 487 -18.25 1.82 19.33
CA ASN A 487 -18.78 0.50 19.69
C ASN A 487 -18.59 -0.57 18.58
N VAL A 488 -17.44 -0.53 17.89
CA VAL A 488 -17.01 -1.59 16.95
C VAL A 488 -15.90 -2.41 17.62
N ASP A 489 -16.18 -3.68 17.90
CA ASP A 489 -15.25 -4.62 18.54
C ASP A 489 -14.08 -4.95 17.58
N TYR A 490 -12.85 -4.47 17.87
CA TYR A 490 -11.68 -4.86 17.08
C TYR A 490 -11.19 -6.26 17.46
N VAL A 491 -11.34 -7.21 16.55
CA VAL A 491 -10.77 -8.56 16.65
C VAL A 491 -9.31 -8.48 16.20
N ALA A 492 -8.43 -8.21 17.15
CA ALA A 492 -6.99 -8.21 16.91
C ALA A 492 -6.48 -9.59 16.51
N VAL A 493 -5.57 -9.62 15.52
CA VAL A 493 -4.76 -10.80 15.18
C VAL A 493 -3.39 -10.63 15.84
N PRO A 494 -3.02 -11.49 16.81
CA PRO A 494 -1.70 -11.44 17.44
C PRO A 494 -0.54 -11.62 16.44
N THR A 495 0.60 -11.00 16.72
CA THR A 495 1.79 -11.02 15.84
C THR A 495 2.39 -12.42 15.65
N ASP A 496 2.13 -13.33 16.59
CA ASP A 496 2.52 -14.75 16.61
C ASP A 496 1.41 -15.68 16.08
N SER A 497 0.31 -15.13 15.57
CA SER A 497 -0.87 -15.86 15.08
C SER A 497 -1.25 -15.46 13.65
N SER A 498 -2.29 -16.09 13.10
CA SER A 498 -2.85 -15.76 11.79
C SER A 498 -4.37 -15.55 11.86
N PRO A 499 -4.97 -14.80 10.92
CA PRO A 499 -6.42 -14.64 10.83
C PRO A 499 -7.16 -15.99 10.78
N GLU A 500 -6.59 -16.99 10.11
CA GLU A 500 -7.12 -18.36 10.09
C GLU A 500 -7.20 -18.97 11.49
N GLN A 501 -6.14 -18.87 12.30
CA GLN A 501 -6.12 -19.41 13.67
C GLN A 501 -7.14 -18.69 14.57
N VAL A 502 -7.17 -17.35 14.52
CA VAL A 502 -8.14 -16.54 15.28
C VAL A 502 -9.58 -16.92 14.91
N LEU A 503 -9.85 -17.20 13.63
CA LEU A 503 -11.16 -17.68 13.19
C LEU A 503 -11.43 -19.15 13.56
N GLN A 504 -10.42 -20.01 13.59
CA GLN A 504 -10.57 -21.39 14.05
C GLN A 504 -10.99 -21.47 15.53
N GLU A 505 -10.58 -20.50 16.35
CA GLU A 505 -11.01 -20.36 17.74
C GLU A 505 -12.35 -19.60 17.88
N ARG A 506 -12.50 -18.46 17.19
CA ARG A 506 -13.56 -17.48 17.47
C ARG A 506 -14.74 -17.47 16.51
N ALA A 507 -14.72 -18.17 15.37
CA ALA A 507 -15.81 -18.10 14.39
C ALA A 507 -17.18 -18.56 14.92
N GLY A 508 -17.22 -19.35 16.00
CA GLY A 508 -18.46 -19.73 16.69
C GLY A 508 -19.13 -18.62 17.51
N GLU A 509 -18.48 -17.47 17.71
CA GLU A 509 -19.08 -16.29 18.34
C GLU A 509 -20.10 -15.61 17.41
N PHE A 510 -19.84 -15.64 16.10
CA PHE A 510 -20.51 -14.84 15.08
C PHE A 510 -21.68 -15.59 14.40
N ASP A 511 -22.66 -14.81 13.95
CA ASP A 511 -23.83 -15.30 13.21
C ASP A 511 -23.74 -15.00 11.70
N LEU A 512 -22.95 -14.00 11.31
CA LEU A 512 -22.66 -13.61 9.93
C LEU A 512 -21.23 -13.08 9.79
N PHE A 513 -20.59 -13.44 8.67
CA PHE A 513 -19.31 -12.89 8.20
C PHE A 513 -19.54 -12.00 6.97
N ILE A 514 -18.87 -10.85 6.90
CA ILE A 514 -18.81 -10.01 5.70
C ILE A 514 -17.34 -9.91 5.28
N LEU A 515 -16.99 -10.64 4.21
CA LEU A 515 -15.64 -10.65 3.63
C LEU A 515 -15.56 -9.58 2.55
N ASN A 516 -14.73 -8.56 2.73
CA ASN A 516 -14.58 -7.46 1.78
C ASN A 516 -13.37 -7.69 0.87
N ARG A 517 -13.54 -7.45 -0.43
CA ARG A 517 -12.52 -7.61 -1.49
C ARG A 517 -12.11 -9.07 -1.74
N ILE A 518 -11.72 -9.36 -2.99
CA ILE A 518 -11.42 -10.73 -3.43
C ILE A 518 -10.32 -11.42 -2.62
N HIS A 519 -9.21 -10.74 -2.28
CA HIS A 519 -8.10 -11.35 -1.55
C HIS A 519 -8.45 -11.78 -0.11
N VAL A 520 -9.48 -11.21 0.51
CA VAL A 520 -10.00 -11.70 1.81
C VAL A 520 -10.89 -12.92 1.61
N ALA A 521 -11.79 -12.86 0.63
CA ALA A 521 -12.71 -13.95 0.31
C ALA A 521 -11.96 -15.21 -0.15
N GLU A 522 -11.02 -15.07 -1.09
CA GLU A 522 -10.19 -16.17 -1.60
C GLU A 522 -9.36 -16.84 -0.50
N ARG A 523 -8.83 -16.05 0.44
CA ARG A 523 -8.03 -16.56 1.56
C ARG A 523 -8.87 -17.25 2.64
N LEU A 524 -10.00 -16.66 3.03
CA LEU A 524 -10.70 -17.04 4.27
C LEU A 524 -12.02 -17.78 4.08
N LEU A 525 -12.72 -17.69 2.95
CA LEU A 525 -14.07 -18.26 2.80
C LEU A 525 -14.08 -19.78 3.06
N ALA A 526 -13.18 -20.52 2.40
CA ALA A 526 -13.00 -21.96 2.60
C ALA A 526 -12.43 -22.33 3.99
N HIS A 527 -11.90 -21.36 4.76
CA HIS A 527 -11.54 -21.57 6.17
C HIS A 527 -12.76 -21.40 7.09
N VAL A 528 -13.49 -20.29 6.96
CA VAL A 528 -14.72 -20.01 7.74
C VAL A 528 -15.75 -21.12 7.55
N ARG A 529 -15.95 -21.62 6.32
CA ARG A 529 -16.85 -22.76 6.04
C ARG A 529 -16.47 -24.06 6.76
N ARG A 530 -15.18 -24.29 7.04
CA ARG A 530 -14.71 -25.47 7.81
C ARG A 530 -14.90 -25.30 9.31
N CYS A 531 -14.61 -24.11 9.84
CA CYS A 531 -14.65 -23.85 11.29
C CYS A 531 -16.07 -23.54 11.80
N ALA A 532 -16.90 -22.87 11.00
CA ALA A 532 -18.26 -22.48 11.33
C ALA A 532 -19.26 -22.82 10.20
N PRO A 533 -19.51 -24.11 9.91
CA PRO A 533 -20.30 -24.55 8.74
C PRO A 533 -21.78 -24.13 8.73
N ASN A 534 -22.28 -23.52 9.81
CA ASN A 534 -23.65 -22.99 9.91
C ASN A 534 -23.70 -21.45 9.94
N VAL A 535 -22.56 -20.75 9.81
CA VAL A 535 -22.53 -19.28 9.76
C VAL A 535 -22.85 -18.79 8.36
N ARG A 536 -23.54 -17.66 8.25
CA ARG A 536 -23.73 -16.97 6.96
C ARG A 536 -22.42 -16.31 6.56
N ILE A 537 -22.08 -16.35 5.27
CA ILE A 537 -20.97 -15.59 4.68
C ILE A 537 -21.51 -14.73 3.54
N VAL A 538 -21.31 -13.43 3.64
CA VAL A 538 -21.49 -12.48 2.54
C VAL A 538 -20.13 -12.10 1.97
N PHE A 539 -20.00 -12.16 0.64
CA PHE A 539 -18.84 -11.62 -0.07
C PHE A 539 -19.20 -10.22 -0.60
N ASN A 540 -18.54 -9.17 -0.09
CA ASN A 540 -18.60 -7.84 -0.67
C ASN A 540 -17.42 -7.65 -1.63
N THR A 541 -17.68 -7.53 -2.93
CA THR A 541 -16.59 -7.42 -3.93
C THR A 541 -15.81 -6.12 -3.77
N VAL A 542 -16.49 -5.04 -3.35
CA VAL A 542 -16.05 -3.63 -3.39
C VAL A 542 -15.87 -3.10 -4.82
N ASP A 543 -15.14 -3.82 -5.68
CA ASP A 543 -15.16 -3.68 -7.14
C ASP A 543 -15.06 -5.05 -7.81
N LEU A 544 -15.54 -5.21 -9.05
CA LEU A 544 -15.22 -6.42 -9.82
C LEU A 544 -13.75 -6.37 -10.25
N HIS A 545 -12.89 -7.05 -9.49
CA HIS A 545 -11.45 -6.90 -9.59
C HIS A 545 -10.92 -7.41 -10.93
N PHE A 546 -11.41 -8.57 -11.38
CA PHE A 546 -11.09 -9.12 -12.70
C PHE A 546 -11.44 -8.14 -13.83
N LEU A 547 -12.58 -7.45 -13.73
CA LEU A 547 -13.05 -6.50 -14.76
C LEU A 547 -12.17 -5.24 -14.80
N ARG A 548 -11.65 -4.81 -13.65
CA ARG A 548 -10.68 -3.71 -13.58
C ARG A 548 -9.38 -4.10 -14.28
N GLU A 549 -8.84 -5.28 -13.96
CA GLU A 549 -7.57 -5.78 -14.52
C GLU A 549 -7.68 -6.14 -16.00
N GLU A 550 -8.82 -6.68 -16.47
CA GLU A 550 -9.09 -6.90 -17.90
C GLU A 550 -9.08 -5.58 -18.69
N ARG A 551 -9.68 -4.51 -18.14
CA ARG A 551 -9.70 -3.17 -18.75
C ARG A 551 -8.31 -2.52 -18.75
N GLU A 552 -7.54 -2.67 -17.67
CA GLU A 552 -6.16 -2.16 -17.56
C GLU A 552 -5.22 -2.88 -18.53
N ALA A 553 -5.26 -4.21 -18.58
CA ALA A 553 -4.48 -5.02 -19.51
C ALA A 553 -4.79 -4.71 -20.98
N ALA A 554 -6.06 -4.43 -21.29
CA ALA A 554 -6.48 -4.03 -22.64
C ALA A 554 -6.00 -2.63 -23.03
N LEU A 555 -5.92 -1.69 -22.08
CA LEU A 555 -5.40 -0.34 -22.31
C LEU A 555 -3.88 -0.34 -22.55
N GLU A 556 -3.13 -1.15 -21.80
CA GLU A 556 -1.67 -1.26 -21.93
C GLU A 556 -1.22 -2.25 -23.03
N GLY A 557 -2.12 -3.11 -23.51
CA GLY A 557 -1.77 -4.23 -24.41
C GLY A 557 -0.96 -5.35 -23.74
N CYS A 558 -0.94 -5.40 -22.41
CA CYS A 558 -0.06 -6.30 -21.64
C CYS A 558 -0.66 -7.71 -21.50
N GLN A 559 -0.07 -8.69 -22.21
CA GLN A 559 -0.49 -10.10 -22.12
C GLN A 559 -0.33 -10.72 -20.73
N GLU A 560 0.62 -10.24 -19.91
CA GLU A 560 0.84 -10.77 -18.57
C GLU A 560 -0.28 -10.35 -17.61
N LYS A 561 -0.62 -9.04 -17.58
CA LYS A 561 -1.79 -8.54 -16.86
C LYS A 561 -3.08 -9.22 -17.33
N ALA A 562 -3.24 -9.47 -18.64
CA ALA A 562 -4.40 -10.19 -19.17
C ALA A 562 -4.52 -11.64 -18.63
N ARG A 563 -3.39 -12.34 -18.41
CA ARG A 563 -3.40 -13.68 -17.79
C ARG A 563 -3.73 -13.62 -16.31
N ALA A 564 -3.17 -12.65 -15.58
CA ALA A 564 -3.48 -12.42 -14.17
C ALA A 564 -4.97 -12.10 -13.96
N ALA A 565 -5.53 -11.21 -14.77
CA ALA A 565 -6.96 -10.86 -14.75
C ALA A 565 -7.86 -12.09 -15.01
N ALA A 566 -7.49 -12.93 -15.99
CA ALA A 566 -8.21 -14.16 -16.29
C ALA A 566 -8.14 -15.20 -15.16
N GLN A 567 -7.03 -15.28 -14.42
CA GLN A 567 -6.92 -16.10 -13.20
C GLN A 567 -7.80 -15.52 -12.09
N ARG A 568 -7.73 -14.21 -11.85
CA ARG A 568 -8.53 -13.51 -10.83
C ARG A 568 -10.03 -13.71 -11.08
N ARG A 569 -10.47 -13.68 -12.35
CA ARG A 569 -11.86 -13.98 -12.76
C ARG A 569 -12.34 -15.34 -12.26
N VAL A 570 -11.51 -16.39 -12.34
CA VAL A 570 -11.88 -17.74 -11.90
C VAL A 570 -12.04 -17.78 -10.38
N SER A 571 -11.09 -17.20 -9.63
CA SER A 571 -11.18 -17.13 -8.17
C SER A 571 -12.34 -16.27 -7.67
N GLU A 572 -12.60 -15.14 -8.34
CA GLU A 572 -13.64 -14.18 -7.96
C GLU A 572 -15.05 -14.75 -8.19
N LEU A 573 -15.29 -15.39 -9.34
CA LEU A 573 -16.55 -16.10 -9.60
C LEU A 573 -16.77 -17.31 -8.65
N ARG A 574 -15.71 -18.04 -8.28
CA ARG A 574 -15.79 -19.10 -7.26
C ARG A 574 -16.18 -18.55 -5.89
N CYS A 575 -15.59 -17.44 -5.44
CA CYS A 575 -15.95 -16.81 -4.17
C CYS A 575 -17.42 -16.33 -4.15
N MET A 576 -17.98 -15.97 -5.30
CA MET A 576 -19.40 -15.59 -5.43
C MET A 576 -20.36 -16.77 -5.28
N SER A 577 -20.02 -17.95 -5.79
CA SER A 577 -20.87 -19.16 -5.70
C SER A 577 -20.69 -19.95 -4.39
N GLU A 578 -19.59 -19.76 -3.66
CA GLU A 578 -19.38 -20.36 -2.33
C GLU A 578 -19.93 -19.52 -1.15
N ALA A 579 -20.25 -18.24 -1.37
CA ALA A 579 -20.91 -17.35 -0.40
C ALA A 579 -22.43 -17.62 -0.29
N ASP A 580 -23.06 -17.28 0.84
CA ASP A 580 -24.54 -17.32 0.93
C ASP A 580 -25.18 -16.21 0.08
N ALA A 581 -24.49 -15.07 0.00
CA ALA A 581 -24.83 -13.97 -0.91
C ALA A 581 -23.59 -13.13 -1.26
N THR A 582 -23.65 -12.45 -2.41
CA THR A 582 -22.61 -11.51 -2.87
C THR A 582 -23.20 -10.11 -2.98
N ILE A 583 -22.46 -9.09 -2.53
CA ILE A 583 -22.77 -7.68 -2.77
C ILE A 583 -21.95 -7.18 -3.98
N VAL A 584 -22.64 -6.50 -4.91
CA VAL A 584 -22.04 -5.69 -5.98
C VAL A 584 -22.64 -4.28 -5.98
N LEU A 585 -21.93 -3.29 -6.53
CA LEU A 585 -22.35 -1.89 -6.43
C LEU A 585 -23.43 -1.49 -7.44
N SER A 586 -23.38 -2.01 -8.67
CA SER A 586 -24.19 -1.55 -9.80
C SER A 586 -25.13 -2.59 -10.43
N GLU A 587 -26.13 -2.09 -11.16
CA GLU A 587 -27.05 -2.92 -11.95
C GLU A 587 -26.36 -3.56 -13.17
N GLU A 588 -25.33 -2.91 -13.70
CA GLU A 588 -24.41 -3.38 -14.75
C GLU A 588 -23.63 -4.61 -14.29
N GLU A 589 -22.99 -4.56 -13.11
CA GLU A 589 -22.27 -5.69 -12.52
C GLU A 589 -23.23 -6.85 -12.22
N GLY A 590 -24.40 -6.57 -11.65
CA GLY A 590 -25.44 -7.59 -11.43
C GLY A 590 -25.91 -8.27 -12.73
N ARG A 591 -26.13 -7.49 -13.80
CA ARG A 591 -26.46 -8.02 -15.13
C ARG A 591 -25.34 -8.86 -15.74
N MET A 592 -24.08 -8.47 -15.53
CA MET A 592 -22.91 -9.23 -16.00
C MET A 592 -22.79 -10.56 -15.26
N LEU A 593 -22.85 -10.55 -13.92
CA LEU A 593 -22.73 -11.75 -13.09
C LEU A 593 -23.86 -12.75 -13.32
N ALA A 594 -25.08 -12.29 -13.59
CA ALA A 594 -26.21 -13.16 -13.94
C ALA A 594 -25.96 -14.06 -15.18
N GLY A 595 -24.98 -13.71 -16.03
CA GLY A 595 -24.53 -14.54 -17.16
C GLY A 595 -23.21 -15.32 -16.91
N LEU A 596 -22.52 -15.09 -15.78
CA LEU A 596 -21.22 -15.68 -15.45
C LEU A 596 -21.28 -16.65 -14.27
N VAL A 597 -22.17 -16.40 -13.31
CA VAL A 597 -22.37 -17.17 -12.07
C VAL A 597 -23.87 -17.14 -11.68
N PRO A 598 -24.76 -17.72 -12.52
CA PRO A 598 -26.22 -17.64 -12.35
C PRO A 598 -26.76 -18.30 -11.08
N GLU A 599 -25.95 -19.11 -10.40
CA GLU A 599 -26.25 -19.75 -9.12
C GLU A 599 -26.02 -18.86 -7.88
N ALA A 600 -25.27 -17.76 -8.01
CA ALA A 600 -24.93 -16.90 -6.88
C ALA A 600 -26.06 -15.92 -6.52
N THR A 601 -26.33 -15.76 -5.21
CA THR A 601 -27.31 -14.80 -4.70
C THR A 601 -26.73 -13.37 -4.75
N ILE A 602 -26.82 -12.70 -5.90
CA ILE A 602 -26.30 -11.35 -6.09
C ILE A 602 -27.27 -10.29 -5.54
N HIS A 603 -26.80 -9.42 -4.65
CA HIS A 603 -27.49 -8.24 -4.15
C HIS A 603 -26.79 -6.95 -4.64
N ILE A 604 -27.54 -6.08 -5.30
CA ILE A 604 -27.04 -4.78 -5.77
C ILE A 604 -27.19 -3.77 -4.64
N ILE A 605 -26.09 -3.44 -3.97
CA ILE A 605 -26.02 -2.48 -2.86
C ILE A 605 -24.90 -1.47 -3.15
N PRO A 606 -25.22 -0.25 -3.62
CA PRO A 606 -24.22 0.80 -3.76
C PRO A 606 -23.80 1.33 -2.39
N PHE A 607 -22.66 2.02 -2.36
CA PHE A 607 -22.17 2.69 -1.15
C PHE A 607 -23.15 3.75 -0.63
N ALA A 608 -23.11 4.03 0.68
CA ALA A 608 -23.92 5.09 1.30
C ALA A 608 -23.18 6.43 1.34
N ARG A 609 -23.87 7.55 1.10
CA ARG A 609 -23.34 8.91 1.25
C ARG A 609 -24.35 9.82 1.97
N ASN A 610 -23.83 10.80 2.70
CA ASN A 610 -24.64 11.93 3.17
C ASN A 610 -25.12 12.75 1.96
N ILE A 611 -26.35 13.28 2.02
CA ILE A 611 -26.89 14.16 0.97
C ILE A 611 -27.18 15.51 1.60
N THR A 612 -26.32 16.50 1.34
CA THR A 612 -26.39 17.82 1.98
C THR A 612 -27.71 18.51 1.62
N SER A 613 -28.41 19.05 2.62
CA SER A 613 -29.70 19.76 2.46
C SER A 613 -29.50 21.13 1.83
N ASP A 614 -28.59 21.90 2.42
CA ASP A 614 -28.33 23.29 2.13
C ASP A 614 -27.02 23.39 1.34
N CYS A 615 -27.13 23.70 0.05
CA CYS A 615 -26.00 23.80 -0.85
C CYS A 615 -25.86 25.25 -1.34
N PRO A 616 -24.65 25.86 -1.30
CA PRO A 616 -24.43 27.19 -1.88
C PRO A 616 -24.85 27.27 -3.34
N ASP A 617 -25.35 28.43 -3.75
CA ASP A 617 -25.87 28.68 -5.08
C ASP A 617 -24.75 28.90 -6.12
N PHE A 618 -25.10 28.87 -7.41
CA PHE A 618 -24.16 29.07 -8.53
C PHE A 618 -23.24 30.29 -8.36
N SER A 619 -23.78 31.41 -7.84
CA SER A 619 -23.06 32.67 -7.64
C SER A 619 -22.04 32.64 -6.50
N GLU A 620 -22.20 31.75 -5.52
CA GLU A 620 -21.30 31.59 -4.36
C GLU A 620 -20.12 30.65 -4.66
N ARG A 621 -20.19 29.95 -5.79
CA ARG A 621 -19.27 28.88 -6.19
C ARG A 621 -18.39 29.29 -7.37
N SER A 622 -17.12 28.89 -7.35
CA SER A 622 -16.14 29.19 -8.41
C SER A 622 -15.16 28.04 -8.65
N GLY A 623 -14.53 28.01 -9.83
CA GLY A 623 -13.46 27.07 -10.15
C GLY A 623 -13.89 25.60 -10.28
N VAL A 624 -12.89 24.76 -10.52
CA VAL A 624 -13.02 23.34 -10.83
C VAL A 624 -12.26 22.51 -9.80
N LEU A 625 -12.85 21.42 -9.34
CA LEU A 625 -12.26 20.51 -8.36
C LEU A 625 -12.03 19.11 -8.95
N PHE A 626 -10.79 18.63 -8.88
CA PHE A 626 -10.49 17.21 -9.04
C PHE A 626 -10.25 16.60 -7.66
N VAL A 627 -10.91 15.47 -7.38
CA VAL A 627 -10.65 14.66 -6.17
C VAL A 627 -10.17 13.27 -6.56
N GLY A 628 -9.21 12.71 -5.84
CA GLY A 628 -8.88 11.28 -5.92
C GLY A 628 -7.66 10.88 -5.10
N GLY A 629 -7.74 9.77 -4.36
CA GLY A 629 -6.57 9.18 -3.72
C GLY A 629 -5.59 8.65 -4.78
N PHE A 630 -4.33 9.09 -4.72
CA PHE A 630 -3.35 8.90 -5.78
C PHE A 630 -2.54 7.59 -5.68
N LEU A 631 -2.90 6.68 -4.75
CA LEU A 631 -2.49 5.27 -4.83
C LEU A 631 -3.26 4.49 -5.93
N HIS A 632 -4.34 5.07 -6.49
CA HIS A 632 -5.09 4.46 -7.57
C HIS A 632 -4.69 5.06 -8.93
N THR A 633 -4.06 4.25 -9.79
CA THR A 633 -3.56 4.64 -11.12
C THR A 633 -4.57 5.43 -11.98
N PRO A 634 -5.88 5.09 -12.02
CA PRO A 634 -6.87 5.90 -12.77
C PRO A 634 -6.99 7.36 -12.31
N ASN A 635 -6.69 7.66 -11.03
CA ASN A 635 -6.70 9.05 -10.54
C ASN A 635 -5.44 9.82 -10.98
N ILE A 636 -4.28 9.17 -11.05
CA ILE A 636 -3.06 9.78 -11.61
C ILE A 636 -3.28 10.08 -13.09
N ASP A 637 -3.73 9.07 -13.85
CA ASP A 637 -4.06 9.13 -15.27
C ASP A 637 -5.02 10.29 -15.60
N GLY A 638 -6.14 10.36 -14.89
CA GLY A 638 -7.15 11.40 -15.07
C GLY A 638 -6.69 12.79 -14.61
N ALA A 639 -5.84 12.90 -13.59
CA ALA A 639 -5.28 14.19 -13.15
C ALA A 639 -4.31 14.75 -14.20
N ILE A 640 -3.40 13.92 -14.72
CA ILE A 640 -2.49 14.30 -15.79
C ILE A 640 -3.30 14.75 -17.01
N TRP A 641 -4.18 13.89 -17.55
CA TRP A 641 -4.97 14.19 -18.76
C TRP A 641 -5.86 15.44 -18.62
N LEU A 642 -6.40 15.70 -17.41
CA LEU A 642 -7.11 16.94 -17.13
C LEU A 642 -6.21 18.16 -17.29
N THR A 643 -5.00 18.13 -16.75
CA THR A 643 -4.06 19.27 -16.75
C THR A 643 -3.33 19.47 -18.08
N THR A 644 -2.95 18.40 -18.80
CA THR A 644 -2.14 18.48 -20.01
C THR A 644 -2.95 18.78 -21.27
N ASP A 645 -4.13 18.18 -21.41
CA ASP A 645 -4.90 18.19 -22.67
C ASP A 645 -6.15 19.08 -22.58
N ILE A 646 -6.90 18.94 -21.47
CA ILE A 646 -8.23 19.55 -21.29
C ILE A 646 -8.11 20.99 -20.77
N TRP A 647 -7.33 21.19 -19.71
CA TRP A 647 -7.22 22.48 -19.02
C TRP A 647 -6.70 23.64 -19.89
N PRO A 648 -5.74 23.46 -20.83
CA PRO A 648 -5.31 24.53 -21.73
C PRO A 648 -6.41 25.02 -22.68
N LYS A 649 -7.45 24.21 -22.95
CA LYS A 649 -8.65 24.65 -23.68
C LYS A 649 -9.59 25.44 -22.79
N VAL A 650 -9.80 24.98 -21.55
CA VAL A 650 -10.62 25.68 -20.54
C VAL A 650 -10.03 27.06 -20.21
N ARG A 651 -8.73 27.16 -19.92
CA ARG A 651 -8.02 28.42 -19.61
C ARG A 651 -8.06 29.44 -20.76
N ARG A 652 -8.12 28.97 -22.02
CA ARG A 652 -8.24 29.85 -23.20
C ARG A 652 -9.62 30.51 -23.30
N ALA A 653 -10.68 29.80 -22.92
CA ALA A 653 -12.03 30.35 -22.85
C ALA A 653 -12.27 31.15 -21.56
N LEU A 654 -11.68 30.71 -20.45
CA LEU A 654 -11.86 31.26 -19.12
C LEU A 654 -10.49 31.63 -18.48
N PRO A 655 -9.90 32.79 -18.79
CA PRO A 655 -8.57 33.20 -18.30
C PRO A 655 -8.44 33.39 -16.78
N HIS A 656 -9.56 33.30 -16.04
CA HIS A 656 -9.61 33.34 -14.58
C HIS A 656 -10.13 32.02 -13.96
N ALA A 657 -10.35 30.97 -14.76
CA ALA A 657 -10.68 29.65 -14.24
C ALA A 657 -9.51 29.08 -13.42
N ARG A 658 -9.86 28.41 -12.32
CA ARG A 658 -8.98 27.81 -11.32
C ARG A 658 -9.27 26.32 -11.23
N LEU A 659 -8.24 25.49 -11.13
CA LEU A 659 -8.33 24.05 -10.90
C LEU A 659 -7.65 23.70 -9.56
N ASP A 660 -8.41 23.16 -8.61
CA ASP A 660 -7.87 22.57 -7.38
C ASP A 660 -7.81 21.04 -7.52
N ILE A 661 -6.64 20.46 -7.23
CA ILE A 661 -6.39 19.01 -7.26
C ILE A 661 -6.16 18.54 -5.82
N VAL A 662 -7.05 17.67 -5.33
CA VAL A 662 -7.14 17.27 -3.91
C VAL A 662 -7.15 15.74 -3.78
N GLY A 663 -6.40 15.20 -2.83
CA GLY A 663 -6.40 13.77 -2.55
C GLY A 663 -5.20 13.27 -1.76
N SER A 664 -5.41 12.18 -1.02
CA SER A 664 -4.38 11.47 -0.27
C SER A 664 -3.28 10.93 -1.19
N ASN A 665 -2.05 10.83 -0.64
CA ASN A 665 -0.91 10.15 -1.27
C ASN A 665 -0.48 10.69 -2.65
N ALA A 666 -0.69 11.98 -2.94
CA ALA A 666 -0.26 12.62 -4.19
C ALA A 666 1.20 12.28 -4.55
N THR A 667 1.40 11.63 -5.70
CA THR A 667 2.71 11.17 -6.17
C THR A 667 3.58 12.34 -6.66
N HIS A 668 4.84 12.07 -7.02
CA HIS A 668 5.74 13.10 -7.52
C HIS A 668 5.20 13.76 -8.81
N GLU A 669 4.73 12.95 -9.76
CA GLU A 669 4.13 13.39 -11.02
C GLU A 669 2.90 14.26 -10.77
N VAL A 670 2.03 13.87 -9.83
CA VAL A 670 0.83 14.62 -9.46
C VAL A 670 1.18 15.97 -8.82
N ARG A 671 2.22 16.03 -7.98
CA ARG A 671 2.70 17.30 -7.40
C ARG A 671 3.30 18.24 -8.45
N GLN A 672 3.97 17.69 -9.47
CA GLN A 672 4.51 18.45 -10.59
C GLN A 672 3.43 19.04 -11.52
N LEU A 673 2.15 18.70 -11.35
CA LEU A 673 1.03 19.35 -12.06
C LEU A 673 0.67 20.74 -11.49
N ALA A 674 1.31 21.19 -10.41
CA ALA A 674 1.09 22.51 -9.82
C ALA A 674 1.70 23.62 -10.71
N ASP A 675 0.84 24.38 -11.36
CA ASP A 675 1.19 25.54 -12.18
C ASP A 675 0.22 26.69 -11.86
N PRO A 676 0.59 27.61 -10.94
CA PRO A 676 -0.25 28.74 -10.55
C PRO A 676 -0.56 29.73 -11.69
N ASP A 677 0.32 29.85 -12.70
CA ASP A 677 0.12 30.76 -13.85
C ASP A 677 -0.92 30.17 -14.82
N SER A 678 -0.90 28.84 -15.01
CA SER A 678 -2.02 28.09 -15.59
C SER A 678 -3.21 27.92 -14.64
N GLY A 679 -3.16 28.45 -13.41
CA GLY A 679 -4.25 28.39 -12.45
C GLY A 679 -4.54 27.01 -11.86
N ILE A 680 -3.54 26.11 -11.84
CA ILE A 680 -3.61 24.75 -11.30
C ILE A 680 -2.97 24.70 -9.91
N PHE A 681 -3.72 24.26 -8.91
CA PHE A 681 -3.32 24.20 -7.51
C PHE A 681 -3.43 22.78 -6.96
N VAL A 682 -2.29 22.10 -6.81
CA VAL A 682 -2.24 20.77 -6.17
C VAL A 682 -2.15 20.96 -4.66
N ARG A 683 -3.22 20.61 -3.94
CA ARG A 683 -3.28 20.71 -2.46
C ARG A 683 -2.81 19.45 -1.74
N GLY A 684 -2.85 18.30 -2.42
CA GLY A 684 -2.61 17.01 -1.78
C GLY A 684 -3.73 16.64 -0.79
N PHE A 685 -3.36 16.05 0.35
CA PHE A 685 -4.31 15.65 1.38
C PHE A 685 -4.91 16.85 2.11
N VAL A 686 -6.20 16.77 2.44
CA VAL A 686 -6.92 17.73 3.28
C VAL A 686 -7.76 16.94 4.28
N GLN A 687 -7.81 17.41 5.54
CA GLN A 687 -8.54 16.73 6.61
C GLN A 687 -10.06 16.85 6.45
N GLU A 688 -10.54 17.99 5.95
CA GLU A 688 -11.96 18.22 5.65
C GLU A 688 -12.14 18.61 4.18
N LEU A 689 -13.03 17.89 3.49
CA LEU A 689 -13.31 18.10 2.07
C LEU A 689 -14.58 18.94 1.81
N GLU A 690 -15.54 18.94 2.75
CA GLU A 690 -16.80 19.68 2.63
C GLU A 690 -16.59 21.20 2.40
N PRO A 691 -15.62 21.89 3.05
CA PRO A 691 -15.33 23.30 2.76
C PRO A 691 -14.82 23.58 1.34
N ILE A 692 -14.25 22.58 0.66
CA ILE A 692 -13.78 22.70 -0.72
C ILE A 692 -14.93 22.33 -1.69
N LEU A 693 -15.74 21.34 -1.35
CA LEU A 693 -16.94 20.96 -2.09
C LEU A 693 -18.04 22.03 -2.06
N SER A 694 -18.14 22.83 -0.99
CA SER A 694 -19.09 23.93 -0.90
C SER A 694 -18.72 25.14 -1.78
N HIS A 695 -17.43 25.43 -1.94
CA HIS A 695 -16.93 26.56 -2.74
C HIS A 695 -16.68 26.24 -4.23
N ALA A 696 -16.43 24.99 -4.61
CA ALA A 696 -16.21 24.61 -6.00
C ALA A 696 -17.47 24.81 -6.88
N ARG A 697 -17.31 25.22 -8.15
CA ARG A 697 -18.41 25.32 -9.13
C ARG A 697 -18.71 24.02 -9.85
N LEU A 698 -17.72 23.18 -10.11
CA LEU A 698 -17.96 21.81 -10.58
C LEU A 698 -16.84 20.87 -10.16
N THR A 699 -17.10 19.57 -10.19
CA THR A 699 -16.02 18.56 -10.18
C THR A 699 -15.81 17.94 -11.55
N VAL A 700 -14.61 17.41 -11.79
CA VAL A 700 -14.29 16.65 -13.01
C VAL A 700 -13.76 15.27 -12.64
N ALA A 701 -14.30 14.23 -13.29
CA ALA A 701 -13.90 12.84 -13.16
C ALA A 701 -13.54 12.25 -14.54
N PRO A 702 -12.39 12.65 -15.13
CA PRO A 702 -12.01 12.30 -16.49
C PRO A 702 -11.22 10.98 -16.50
N LEU A 703 -11.84 9.89 -16.05
CA LEU A 703 -11.18 8.59 -15.89
C LEU A 703 -11.17 7.81 -17.21
N ARG A 704 -9.99 7.43 -17.71
CA ARG A 704 -9.88 6.66 -18.97
C ARG A 704 -10.04 5.15 -18.79
N PHE A 705 -9.97 4.64 -17.55
CA PHE A 705 -10.19 3.22 -17.22
C PHE A 705 -10.66 3.02 -15.76
N GLY A 706 -10.98 1.77 -15.40
CA GLY A 706 -11.45 1.35 -14.07
C GLY A 706 -12.72 0.50 -14.12
N ALA A 707 -13.15 -0.01 -12.95
CA ALA A 707 -14.43 -0.72 -12.74
C ALA A 707 -15.18 -0.12 -11.53
N GLY A 708 -16.36 -0.66 -11.19
CA GLY A 708 -17.18 -0.24 -10.05
C GLY A 708 -17.72 1.20 -10.11
N ILE A 709 -18.59 1.55 -9.16
CA ILE A 709 -19.15 2.91 -9.05
C ILE A 709 -18.10 3.87 -8.47
N LYS A 710 -17.97 5.07 -9.04
CA LYS A 710 -16.95 6.05 -8.61
C LYS A 710 -17.47 6.94 -7.48
N GLY A 711 -17.03 6.66 -6.25
CA GLY A 711 -17.41 7.41 -5.03
C GLY A 711 -17.28 8.93 -5.13
N LYS A 712 -16.28 9.44 -5.86
CA LYS A 712 -16.07 10.88 -6.06
C LYS A 712 -17.17 11.58 -6.87
N VAL A 713 -17.78 10.89 -7.85
CA VAL A 713 -18.88 11.45 -8.64
C VAL A 713 -20.14 11.56 -7.77
N ALA A 714 -20.44 10.51 -7.00
CA ALA A 714 -21.59 10.51 -6.09
C ALA A 714 -21.44 11.55 -4.97
N MET A 715 -20.26 11.63 -4.35
CA MET A 715 -19.89 12.66 -3.37
C MET A 715 -20.12 14.08 -3.90
N SER A 716 -19.74 14.34 -5.16
CA SER A 716 -19.98 15.64 -5.80
C SER A 716 -21.48 15.95 -5.90
N LEU A 717 -22.24 15.04 -6.51
CA LEU A 717 -23.68 15.23 -6.72
C LEU A 717 -24.47 15.26 -5.39
N ALA A 718 -23.95 14.63 -4.34
CA ALA A 718 -24.53 14.63 -3.00
C ALA A 718 -24.29 15.93 -2.23
N ALA A 719 -23.17 16.61 -2.48
CA ALA A 719 -22.88 17.99 -2.03
C ALA A 719 -23.53 19.08 -2.94
N GLY A 720 -24.47 18.68 -3.81
CA GLY A 720 -25.14 19.58 -4.76
C GLY A 720 -24.25 20.15 -5.84
N LEU A 721 -23.12 19.50 -6.15
CA LEU A 721 -22.10 20.00 -7.06
C LEU A 721 -22.13 19.24 -8.40
N PRO A 722 -22.51 19.89 -9.52
CA PRO A 722 -22.47 19.28 -10.85
C PRO A 722 -21.10 18.70 -11.19
N CYS A 723 -21.12 17.54 -11.85
CA CYS A 723 -19.92 16.81 -12.25
C CYS A 723 -19.82 16.73 -13.78
N VAL A 724 -18.59 16.80 -14.30
CA VAL A 724 -18.24 16.43 -15.67
C VAL A 724 -17.45 15.13 -15.62
N ALA A 725 -17.93 14.09 -16.29
CA ALA A 725 -17.37 12.74 -16.20
C ALA A 725 -17.08 12.14 -17.58
N THR A 726 -16.17 11.17 -17.64
CA THR A 726 -16.16 10.20 -18.75
C THR A 726 -17.30 9.20 -18.60
N PRO A 727 -17.69 8.49 -19.68
CA PRO A 727 -18.64 7.37 -19.58
C PRO A 727 -18.23 6.31 -18.53
N ILE A 728 -16.92 6.05 -18.41
CA ILE A 728 -16.33 5.10 -17.45
C ILE A 728 -16.40 5.59 -15.99
N ALA A 729 -16.42 6.92 -15.78
CA ALA A 729 -16.60 7.50 -14.45
C ALA A 729 -18.06 7.59 -14.00
N SER A 730 -19.01 7.62 -14.95
CA SER A 730 -20.46 7.66 -14.72
C SER A 730 -21.16 6.29 -14.85
N GLU A 731 -20.41 5.25 -15.20
CA GLU A 731 -20.87 3.86 -15.34
C GLU A 731 -21.54 3.34 -14.05
N GLY A 732 -22.65 2.62 -14.20
CA GLY A 732 -23.36 2.00 -13.08
C GLY A 732 -24.14 2.95 -12.17
N MET A 733 -24.09 4.27 -12.43
CA MET A 733 -24.57 5.25 -11.44
C MET A 733 -26.09 5.52 -11.45
N GLY A 734 -26.80 5.12 -12.50
CA GLY A 734 -28.21 5.49 -12.71
C GLY A 734 -28.42 6.97 -13.05
N LEU A 735 -27.38 7.64 -13.56
CA LEU A 735 -27.39 9.05 -13.96
C LEU A 735 -27.85 9.21 -15.42
N VAL A 736 -28.28 10.42 -15.78
CA VAL A 736 -28.78 10.77 -17.12
C VAL A 736 -27.98 11.93 -17.69
N GLU A 737 -27.36 11.73 -18.87
CA GLU A 737 -26.60 12.77 -19.59
C GLU A 737 -27.46 14.03 -19.85
N ASP A 738 -26.85 15.21 -19.75
CA ASP A 738 -27.48 16.54 -19.87
C ASP A 738 -28.66 16.81 -18.92
N ARG A 739 -28.90 15.93 -17.92
CA ARG A 739 -29.91 16.14 -16.86
C ARG A 739 -29.38 16.04 -15.43
N SER A 740 -28.68 14.97 -15.07
CA SER A 740 -28.10 14.80 -13.72
C SER A 740 -26.57 14.75 -13.69
N ILE A 741 -25.93 14.75 -14.87
CA ILE A 741 -24.47 14.82 -15.05
C ILE A 741 -24.15 15.29 -16.48
N LEU A 742 -22.97 15.89 -16.72
CA LEU A 742 -22.43 16.05 -18.07
C LEU A 742 -21.40 14.96 -18.35
N VAL A 743 -21.51 14.30 -19.50
CA VAL A 743 -20.57 13.27 -19.95
C VAL A 743 -19.81 13.75 -21.17
N GLY A 744 -18.48 13.62 -21.14
CA GLY A 744 -17.60 13.90 -22.27
C GLY A 744 -16.67 12.72 -22.56
N ARG A 745 -16.53 12.40 -23.84
CA ARG A 745 -15.82 11.23 -24.37
C ARG A 745 -14.39 11.56 -24.80
N ASP A 746 -14.13 12.81 -25.11
CA ASP A 746 -12.84 13.33 -25.53
C ASP A 746 -12.50 14.69 -24.89
N VAL A 747 -11.36 15.25 -25.29
CA VAL A 747 -10.80 16.50 -24.74
C VAL A 747 -11.69 17.72 -25.02
N ASP A 748 -12.38 17.78 -26.17
CA ASP A 748 -13.24 18.90 -26.55
C ASP A 748 -14.63 18.78 -25.91
N GLU A 749 -15.21 17.58 -25.83
CA GLU A 749 -16.47 17.35 -25.10
C GLU A 749 -16.31 17.72 -23.61
N ILE A 750 -15.22 17.27 -22.96
CA ILE A 750 -14.98 17.56 -21.53
C ILE A 750 -14.67 19.05 -21.31
N ALA A 751 -13.80 19.67 -22.11
CA ALA A 751 -13.53 21.10 -21.99
C ALA A 751 -14.79 21.96 -22.23
N GLY A 752 -15.60 21.62 -23.24
CA GLY A 752 -16.87 22.28 -23.52
C GLY A 752 -17.89 22.13 -22.39
N ALA A 753 -17.96 20.96 -21.74
CA ALA A 753 -18.82 20.76 -20.57
C ALA A 753 -18.37 21.59 -19.35
N ILE A 754 -17.07 21.71 -19.11
CA ILE A 754 -16.51 22.57 -18.04
C ILE A 754 -16.84 24.05 -18.29
N ILE A 755 -16.74 24.50 -19.54
CA ILE A 755 -17.07 25.90 -19.93
C ILE A 755 -18.57 26.16 -19.80
N ARG A 756 -19.43 25.28 -20.33
CA ARG A 756 -20.90 25.36 -20.18
C ARG A 756 -21.34 25.53 -18.72
N LEU A 757 -20.72 24.80 -17.79
CA LEU A 757 -21.02 24.90 -16.35
C LEU A 757 -20.49 26.17 -15.66
N HIS A 758 -19.63 26.95 -16.30
CA HIS A 758 -19.28 28.30 -15.84
C HIS A 758 -20.22 29.38 -16.38
N GLU A 759 -20.80 29.17 -17.57
CA GLU A 759 -21.54 30.18 -18.34
C GLU A 759 -23.07 30.07 -18.25
N ASP A 760 -23.63 28.88 -17.98
CA ASP A 760 -25.08 28.63 -17.90
C ASP A 760 -25.54 28.27 -16.47
N PRO A 761 -26.08 29.23 -15.70
CA PRO A 761 -26.61 28.98 -14.36
C PRO A 761 -27.84 28.05 -14.36
N LEU A 762 -28.66 28.06 -15.42
CA LEU A 762 -29.91 27.29 -15.49
C LEU A 762 -29.65 25.81 -15.78
N LEU A 763 -28.60 25.52 -16.56
CA LEU A 763 -28.05 24.18 -16.70
C LEU A 763 -27.40 23.71 -15.38
N TRP A 764 -26.63 24.58 -14.73
CA TRP A 764 -25.95 24.28 -13.47
C TRP A 764 -26.94 23.88 -12.36
N SER A 765 -27.94 24.72 -12.07
CA SER A 765 -28.92 24.45 -11.00
C SER A 765 -29.76 23.20 -11.31
N ARG A 766 -30.07 22.93 -12.58
CA ARG A 766 -30.76 21.70 -12.98
C ARG A 766 -29.92 20.45 -12.68
N LEU A 767 -28.64 20.46 -13.06
CA LEU A 767 -27.72 19.36 -12.80
C LEU A 767 -27.48 19.14 -11.30
N SER A 768 -27.46 20.22 -10.50
CA SER A 768 -27.40 20.16 -9.04
C SER A 768 -28.62 19.45 -8.45
N GLU A 769 -29.84 19.88 -8.79
CA GLU A 769 -31.06 19.30 -8.23
C GLU A 769 -31.34 17.87 -8.71
N GLU A 770 -31.25 17.61 -10.02
CA GLU A 770 -31.42 16.26 -10.57
C GLU A 770 -30.33 15.30 -10.04
N GLY A 771 -29.09 15.80 -9.88
CA GLY A 771 -28.00 15.08 -9.20
C GLY A 771 -28.38 14.69 -7.76
N LYS A 772 -28.82 15.66 -6.96
CA LYS A 772 -29.30 15.42 -5.58
C LYS A 772 -30.50 14.47 -5.53
N VAL A 773 -31.41 14.49 -6.51
CA VAL A 773 -32.55 13.55 -6.60
C VAL A 773 -32.07 12.12 -6.85
N VAL A 774 -31.13 11.90 -7.77
CA VAL A 774 -30.53 10.56 -7.98
C VAL A 774 -29.76 10.11 -6.73
N MET A 775 -28.99 10.99 -6.10
CA MET A 775 -28.25 10.65 -4.88
C MET A 775 -29.17 10.31 -3.70
N ARG A 776 -30.20 11.12 -3.45
CA ARG A 776 -31.20 10.89 -2.38
C ARG A 776 -31.99 9.60 -2.58
N SER A 777 -32.32 9.24 -3.82
CA SER A 777 -33.10 8.04 -4.13
C SER A 777 -32.28 6.75 -4.18
N ARG A 778 -31.00 6.79 -4.56
CA ARG A 778 -30.14 5.58 -4.74
C ARG A 778 -29.02 5.40 -3.71
N TYR A 779 -28.44 6.48 -3.17
CA TYR A 779 -27.17 6.47 -2.41
C TYR A 779 -27.30 7.03 -0.98
N SER A 780 -28.46 7.53 -0.58
CA SER A 780 -28.72 7.91 0.81
C SER A 780 -28.62 6.72 1.75
N PHE A 781 -28.23 6.95 3.01
CA PHE A 781 -28.24 5.93 4.06
C PHE A 781 -29.58 5.20 4.14
N GLU A 782 -30.72 5.89 4.05
CA GLU A 782 -32.06 5.28 4.04
C GLU A 782 -32.25 4.29 2.85
N SER A 783 -31.83 4.66 1.64
CA SER A 783 -31.97 3.82 0.44
C SER A 783 -31.06 2.59 0.51
N VAL A 784 -29.80 2.78 0.93
CA VAL A 784 -28.80 1.71 1.07
C VAL A 784 -29.14 0.79 2.24
N GLY A 785 -29.58 1.34 3.37
CA GLY A 785 -30.07 0.60 4.53
C GLY A 785 -31.25 -0.32 4.22
N LYS A 786 -32.21 0.12 3.41
CA LYS A 786 -33.31 -0.73 2.93
C LYS A 786 -32.81 -1.93 2.11
N ARG A 787 -31.69 -1.78 1.37
CA ARG A 787 -31.05 -2.88 0.63
C ARG A 787 -30.32 -3.85 1.56
N PHE A 788 -29.56 -3.35 2.55
CA PHE A 788 -28.96 -4.19 3.59
C PHE A 788 -30.01 -4.95 4.43
N ILE A 789 -31.11 -4.30 4.80
CA ILE A 789 -32.26 -4.95 5.45
C ILE A 789 -32.88 -6.04 4.56
N THR A 790 -32.86 -5.87 3.24
CA THR A 790 -33.34 -6.88 2.28
C THR A 790 -32.36 -8.06 2.17
N LEU A 791 -31.06 -7.81 2.19
CA LEU A 791 -30.01 -8.84 2.27
C LEU A 791 -30.09 -9.64 3.58
N MET A 792 -30.32 -8.99 4.72
CA MET A 792 -30.48 -9.71 5.99
C MET A 792 -31.71 -10.62 5.96
N ARG A 793 -32.81 -10.17 5.35
CA ARG A 793 -34.03 -10.97 5.19
C ARG A 793 -33.88 -12.15 4.22
N SER A 794 -33.06 -12.04 3.16
CA SER A 794 -32.78 -13.19 2.28
C SER A 794 -31.88 -14.25 2.90
N LEU A 795 -31.15 -13.90 3.97
CA LEU A 795 -30.27 -14.80 4.73
C LEU A 795 -30.94 -15.41 5.98
N ASP A 796 -32.24 -15.20 6.19
CA ASP A 796 -33.00 -15.52 7.41
C ASP A 796 -32.48 -14.83 8.69
N MET A 797 -31.78 -13.70 8.56
CA MET A 797 -31.18 -12.96 9.67
C MET A 797 -32.15 -11.96 10.31
N HIS A 798 -31.93 -11.63 11.58
CA HIS A 798 -32.78 -10.72 12.34
C HIS A 798 -32.70 -9.27 11.80
N VAL A 799 -33.81 -8.53 11.89
CA VAL A 799 -33.84 -7.09 11.66
C VAL A 799 -34.69 -6.49 12.76
N GLU A 800 -34.11 -5.58 13.54
CA GLU A 800 -34.81 -4.96 14.66
C GLU A 800 -35.90 -3.98 14.17
N ALA A 801 -36.97 -3.81 14.93
CA ALA A 801 -37.99 -2.80 14.64
C ALA A 801 -37.38 -1.39 14.65
N GLY A 802 -37.78 -0.52 13.72
CA GLY A 802 -37.24 0.84 13.59
C GLY A 802 -35.86 0.94 12.90
N ALA A 803 -35.35 -0.14 12.32
CA ALA A 803 -34.04 -0.18 11.66
C ALA A 803 -33.90 0.80 10.48
N VAL A 804 -34.98 1.05 9.72
CA VAL A 804 -34.94 1.99 8.58
C VAL A 804 -34.77 3.42 9.08
N GLU A 805 -35.52 3.78 10.11
CA GLU A 805 -35.52 5.08 10.76
C GLU A 805 -34.18 5.36 11.45
N ARG A 806 -33.62 4.36 12.15
CA ARG A 806 -32.27 4.47 12.74
C ARG A 806 -31.20 4.67 11.67
N VAL A 807 -31.22 3.86 10.60
CA VAL A 807 -30.25 4.02 9.50
C VAL A 807 -30.39 5.36 8.78
N ALA A 808 -31.61 5.86 8.59
CA ALA A 808 -31.84 7.20 8.04
C ALA A 808 -31.31 8.34 8.94
N SER A 809 -31.14 8.08 10.24
CA SER A 809 -30.61 9.04 11.23
C SER A 809 -29.10 8.95 11.50
N ILE A 810 -28.35 8.15 10.73
CA ILE A 810 -26.89 8.03 10.90
C ILE A 810 -26.20 9.36 10.62
N THR A 811 -25.51 9.89 11.63
CA THR A 811 -24.59 11.02 11.47
C THR A 811 -23.39 10.60 10.59
N PRO A 812 -22.98 11.37 9.56
CA PRO A 812 -21.98 10.92 8.59
C PRO A 812 -20.51 11.09 9.05
N HIS A 813 -20.28 11.69 10.21
CA HIS A 813 -18.93 12.03 10.65
C HIS A 813 -18.15 10.78 11.11
N PHE A 814 -16.89 10.74 10.67
CA PHE A 814 -15.82 9.93 11.26
C PHE A 814 -15.26 10.71 12.46
#